data_AF-A0A954V9U1-F1
#
_entry.id   AF-A0A954V9U1-F1
#
_cell.length_a   1.000
_cell.length_b   1.000
_cell.length_c   1.000
_cell.angle_alpha   90.00
_cell.angle_beta   90.00
_cell.angle_gamma   90.00
#
_symmetry.space_group_name_H-M   'P 1'
#
loop_
_entity.id
_entity.type
_entity.pdbx_description
1 polymer ?
#
loop_
_entity_poly.entity_id
_entity_poly.type
_entity_poly.pdbx_seq_one_letter_code
_entity_poly.pdbx_strand_id
1 'polypeptide(L)'
;MKINILHHIRKRFGRSLKTTRRLFKSPGSTAAAAVIAGGLMFAGSVPSSSGAELIGNGSFEENDGFNGNNVGFDWLNDTGPRNFNVYNYSSQVYYEGPAPAGAGDWYFHSVGVPNPGGVYQRYDLTQVAPAETIDAGTVGFDFSAWLAGYTAQNDHPRLELEFQDDSGTRIGRPIIFDGAEFGPDTYFIGTASGDPVETAANPLAVWKNYQATGGIFVGARTAQLTIFQDSISGNGNDNYVDLLSLDVADTGVPQFLAIEVNTTTGAVKILNQTTDDVSLNFYQLVSEGDSLSPSGWSSFHDQSLDSLGGTPEQNWTEGGGSDSSELVEAFLLGTSSVDVGETLDMGKAYDASVDARDVRFYYGLPNGSLLRGIVTYVEGGTLVGDYNQNGVVDAADYTIWKDAFGQNVAVGSSADGNNNGVIDAADYTVWKDNFGNSLANVTAETVPEPNAAWLGLLATVYLVVRGIRRRVPQKPTIFANSVTMTGVLLLILGTNAHSTTLDRDYQLGDNPDEAGIPGQPAGKPFGGLLFTFDGAGQLGNNELHDLQVLNEPTYVATSDRPLASANSVGITLDGINDYLLAPNLNLPSTSIASIGYDDSPDGVNIAGPLNYNNITDRSLAFWVKPAGSSQNRTQSIVMDSNQHGVRIVDGKWSMRYAGIDQNSDIDVAFDAWSHVMLVRPRGAEGGSILYVDGIAVAARPGDYGGAHEELVVGSNTSRDETRTFTGGTDEFFSGIIDDLTLSVIGDNSSVGGTNYGVFNLATDNQYIASIALAGTSIADVNMDGSVNGDGTGAVTSDDVSAFVAGWRHENLVNGVRAGDLSTRSLGDLNMDGITNLQDWTILNVA
;
A
#
# COMPACT_ATOMS: atom_id res chain seq x y z
N MET A 1 -42.86 -55.98 6.96
CA MET A 1 -44.21 -55.79 6.40
C MET A 1 -44.77 -54.47 6.94
N LYS A 2 -45.12 -53.52 6.06
CA LYS A 2 -46.05 -52.37 6.22
C LYS A 2 -45.98 -51.50 7.52
N ILE A 3 -45.62 -50.20 7.46
CA ILE A 3 -46.49 -49.02 7.14
C ILE A 3 -47.47 -48.70 8.29
N ASN A 4 -47.70 -47.46 8.80
CA ASN A 4 -47.09 -46.12 8.63
C ASN A 4 -47.76 -45.13 9.65
N ILE A 5 -47.37 -43.83 9.58
CA ILE A 5 -48.16 -42.60 9.89
C ILE A 5 -48.21 -42.08 11.34
N LEU A 6 -48.36 -40.77 11.64
CA LEU A 6 -47.81 -39.48 11.11
C LEU A 6 -48.53 -38.31 11.85
N HIS A 7 -47.81 -37.38 12.53
CA HIS A 7 -48.10 -35.92 12.66
C HIS A 7 -47.16 -35.27 13.72
N HIS A 8 -46.28 -34.33 13.35
CA HIS A 8 -46.41 -32.84 13.46
C HIS A 8 -46.16 -32.28 14.91
N ILE A 9 -45.41 -31.19 15.17
CA ILE A 9 -44.62 -30.25 14.34
C ILE A 9 -43.65 -29.39 15.22
N ARG A 10 -42.48 -28.95 14.68
CA ARG A 10 -41.52 -27.88 15.17
C ARG A 10 -40.86 -28.07 16.58
N LYS A 11 -39.61 -27.63 16.87
CA LYS A 11 -38.54 -26.86 16.18
C LYS A 11 -37.23 -27.71 16.15
N ARG A 12 -36.48 -27.86 15.04
CA ARG A 12 -35.42 -26.98 14.46
C ARG A 12 -34.25 -26.72 15.42
N PHE A 13 -32.96 -26.99 15.15
CA PHE A 13 -32.19 -27.58 14.02
C PHE A 13 -30.95 -28.32 14.58
N GLY A 14 -30.21 -29.21 13.89
CA GLY A 14 -30.47 -29.83 12.58
C GLY A 14 -29.31 -29.84 11.57
N ARG A 15 -28.29 -30.70 11.75
CA ARG A 15 -27.42 -31.39 10.75
C ARG A 15 -27.15 -30.74 9.37
N SER A 16 -25.89 -30.78 8.92
CA SER A 16 -25.54 -31.45 7.64
C SER A 16 -24.06 -31.82 7.51
N LEU A 17 -23.75 -33.11 7.74
CA LEU A 17 -22.53 -33.74 7.23
C LEU A 17 -22.94 -34.55 5.99
N LYS A 18 -22.84 -33.96 4.80
CA LYS A 18 -23.12 -34.63 3.51
C LYS A 18 -22.59 -33.87 2.28
N THR A 19 -21.53 -34.42 1.69
CA THR A 19 -21.36 -34.52 0.23
C THR A 19 -21.58 -33.25 -0.58
N THR A 20 -20.64 -32.30 -0.51
CA THR A 20 -20.47 -31.30 -1.59
C THR A 20 -20.08 -32.05 -2.85
N ARG A 21 -21.02 -32.18 -3.79
CA ARG A 21 -20.74 -32.67 -5.13
C ARG A 21 -19.89 -31.62 -5.86
N ARG A 22 -18.95 -32.12 -6.68
CA ARG A 22 -18.31 -31.41 -7.81
C ARG A 22 -19.03 -30.11 -8.21
N LEU A 23 -18.44 -28.97 -7.87
CA LEU A 23 -18.38 -27.90 -8.84
C LEU A 23 -17.40 -28.38 -9.91
N PHE A 24 -17.96 -28.89 -11.01
CA PHE A 24 -17.20 -28.97 -12.24
C PHE A 24 -16.84 -27.53 -12.63
N LYS A 25 -15.59 -27.27 -13.05
CA LYS A 25 -15.31 -26.14 -13.95
C LYS A 25 -16.38 -26.17 -15.04
N SER A 26 -17.11 -25.07 -15.20
CA SER A 26 -17.97 -24.93 -16.37
C SER A 26 -17.06 -24.92 -17.60
N PRO A 27 -17.39 -25.64 -18.70
CA PRO A 27 -16.67 -25.46 -19.95
C PRO A 27 -17.15 -24.15 -20.60
N GLY A 28 -16.63 -23.03 -20.09
CA GLY A 28 -16.97 -21.67 -20.50
C GLY A 28 -15.94 -20.66 -19.99
N SER A 29 -15.25 -20.02 -20.94
CA SER A 29 -14.45 -18.77 -20.89
C SER A 29 -13.41 -18.48 -19.79
N THR A 30 -13.40 -19.09 -18.60
CA THR A 30 -12.36 -18.80 -17.60
C THR A 30 -11.05 -19.51 -17.94
N ALA A 31 -10.17 -18.83 -18.66
CA ALA A 31 -8.80 -19.25 -18.91
C ALA A 31 -7.85 -18.49 -17.97
N ALA A 32 -7.43 -19.16 -16.89
CA ALA A 32 -6.36 -18.66 -16.05
C ALA A 32 -5.06 -18.61 -16.87
N ALA A 33 -4.50 -17.42 -17.08
CA ALA A 33 -3.15 -17.30 -17.59
C ALA A 33 -2.18 -17.55 -16.42
N ALA A 34 -1.83 -18.83 -16.23
CA ALA A 34 -0.71 -19.20 -15.38
C ALA A 34 0.58 -18.75 -16.08
N VAL A 35 1.00 -17.52 -15.79
CA VAL A 35 2.20 -16.91 -16.35
C VAL A 35 3.42 -17.58 -15.74
N ILE A 36 4.36 -18.02 -16.58
CA ILE A 36 5.68 -18.43 -16.11
C ILE A 36 6.51 -17.16 -15.93
N ALA A 37 6.66 -16.75 -14.67
CA ALA A 37 7.71 -15.83 -14.22
C ALA A 37 9.09 -16.53 -14.19
N GLY A 38 10.16 -15.78 -14.46
CA GLY A 38 11.54 -16.26 -14.46
C GLY A 38 12.51 -15.16 -14.92
N GLY A 39 13.62 -14.79 -14.29
CA GLY A 39 14.35 -15.47 -13.23
C GLY A 39 14.97 -14.64 -12.11
N LEU A 40 15.60 -15.40 -11.20
CA LEU A 40 15.52 -15.20 -9.75
C LEU A 40 14.06 -15.19 -9.25
N MET A 41 13.16 -15.77 -10.05
CA MET A 41 11.71 -15.80 -9.83
C MET A 41 11.25 -17.25 -9.74
N PHE A 42 10.22 -17.47 -8.93
CA PHE A 42 9.44 -18.68 -8.88
C PHE A 42 8.19 -18.57 -9.76
N ALA A 43 7.92 -19.64 -10.49
CA ALA A 43 6.66 -19.86 -11.18
C ALA A 43 6.14 -21.25 -10.82
N GLY A 44 5.74 -21.41 -9.55
CA GLY A 44 5.03 -22.60 -9.10
C GLY A 44 3.60 -22.62 -9.63
N SER A 45 3.37 -23.20 -10.82
CA SER A 45 2.00 -23.51 -11.27
C SER A 45 1.41 -24.69 -10.49
N VAL A 46 1.16 -24.50 -9.19
CA VAL A 46 0.51 -25.50 -8.34
C VAL A 46 -0.87 -25.77 -8.94
N PRO A 47 -1.21 -27.02 -9.30
CA PRO A 47 -2.57 -27.31 -9.73
C PRO A 47 -3.51 -26.98 -8.56
N SER A 48 -4.44 -26.05 -8.80
CA SER A 48 -5.48 -25.46 -7.90
C SER A 48 -6.23 -26.36 -6.88
N SER A 49 -5.90 -27.64 -6.83
CA SER A 49 -6.39 -28.65 -5.89
C SER A 49 -5.62 -28.79 -4.56
N SER A 50 -4.39 -28.27 -4.42
CA SER A 50 -3.57 -28.52 -3.21
C SER A 50 -3.30 -27.33 -2.30
N GLY A 51 -3.18 -26.09 -2.82
CA GLY A 51 -3.03 -24.87 -2.00
C GLY A 51 -1.89 -24.93 -0.97
N ALA A 52 -0.80 -25.62 -1.29
CA ALA A 52 0.31 -25.87 -0.39
C ALA A 52 1.50 -24.97 -0.74
N GLU A 53 2.01 -24.28 0.28
CA GLU A 53 3.24 -23.51 0.25
C GLU A 53 4.46 -24.44 0.09
N LEU A 54 5.48 -23.99 -0.63
CA LEU A 54 6.62 -24.81 -1.03
C LEU A 54 7.97 -24.27 -0.52
N ILE A 55 8.06 -22.98 -0.18
CA ILE A 55 9.26 -22.32 0.35
C ILE A 55 9.45 -22.68 1.83
N GLY A 56 10.63 -23.19 2.21
CA GLY A 56 10.97 -23.53 3.60
C GLY A 56 11.99 -22.59 4.28
N ASN A 57 12.68 -21.74 3.51
CA ASN A 57 13.60 -20.72 4.01
C ASN A 57 13.61 -19.52 3.07
N GLY A 58 13.52 -18.30 3.62
CA GLY A 58 13.58 -17.03 2.89
C GLY A 58 14.97 -16.39 2.76
N SER A 59 16.03 -16.97 3.36
CA SER A 59 17.41 -16.50 3.17
C SER A 59 18.08 -17.15 1.94
N PHE A 60 17.80 -16.59 0.76
CA PHE A 60 18.20 -17.17 -0.53
C PHE A 60 19.71 -17.16 -0.84
N GLU A 61 20.53 -16.49 -0.02
CA GLU A 61 22.00 -16.42 -0.14
C GLU A 61 22.78 -17.38 0.79
N GLU A 62 22.10 -18.11 1.69
CA GLU A 62 22.81 -18.95 2.66
C GLU A 62 23.49 -20.18 2.03
N ASN A 63 24.83 -20.14 2.00
CA ASN A 63 25.67 -21.29 1.73
C ASN A 63 25.69 -22.22 2.96
N ASP A 64 24.81 -23.21 2.98
CA ASP A 64 24.66 -24.26 4.01
C ASP A 64 25.81 -25.31 4.01
N GLY A 65 27.05 -24.86 3.81
CA GLY A 65 28.30 -25.53 4.21
C GLY A 65 28.67 -26.86 3.55
N PHE A 66 27.76 -27.50 2.81
CA PHE A 66 27.94 -28.86 2.27
C PHE A 66 28.09 -28.85 0.74
N ASN A 67 29.34 -29.00 0.28
CA ASN A 67 29.76 -29.28 -1.11
C ASN A 67 29.75 -28.13 -2.15
N GLY A 68 29.96 -26.87 -1.74
CA GLY A 68 30.63 -25.85 -2.58
C GLY A 68 30.08 -25.62 -3.99
N ASN A 69 28.78 -25.84 -4.17
CA ASN A 69 27.97 -25.53 -5.33
C ASN A 69 26.72 -24.84 -4.78
N ASN A 70 26.24 -23.76 -5.39
CA ASN A 70 25.04 -23.06 -4.92
C ASN A 70 23.83 -24.02 -4.89
N VAL A 71 23.39 -24.39 -3.69
CA VAL A 71 22.22 -25.26 -3.44
C VAL A 71 21.30 -24.70 -2.35
N GLY A 72 21.32 -23.37 -2.15
CA GLY A 72 20.52 -22.57 -1.20
C GLY A 72 19.02 -22.59 -1.50
N PHE A 73 18.43 -23.78 -1.40
CA PHE A 73 17.06 -24.11 -1.77
C PHE A 73 16.61 -25.34 -0.98
N ASP A 74 16.01 -25.13 0.20
CA ASP A 74 15.31 -26.21 0.92
C ASP A 74 13.79 -26.08 0.72
N TRP A 75 13.23 -27.12 0.10
CA TRP A 75 11.85 -27.16 -0.40
C TRP A 75 11.08 -28.24 0.36
N LEU A 76 9.92 -27.87 0.90
CA LEU A 76 9.05 -28.81 1.61
C LEU A 76 8.34 -29.74 0.62
N ASN A 77 8.94 -30.90 0.35
CA ASN A 77 8.18 -32.04 -0.15
C ASN A 77 8.64 -33.36 0.49
N ASP A 78 7.68 -34.06 1.10
CA ASP A 78 7.88 -35.38 1.67
C ASP A 78 8.12 -36.39 0.53
N THR A 79 9.37 -36.84 0.38
CA THR A 79 9.88 -37.93 -0.49
C THR A 79 10.41 -37.61 -1.91
N GLY A 80 11.59 -36.98 -2.05
CA GLY A 80 12.42 -37.23 -3.26
C GLY A 80 13.60 -36.27 -3.54
N PRO A 81 14.58 -36.67 -4.38
CA PRO A 81 15.70 -35.81 -4.79
C PRO A 81 15.28 -34.73 -5.79
N ARG A 82 15.78 -33.50 -5.54
CA ARG A 82 15.46 -32.22 -6.21
C ARG A 82 15.70 -32.30 -7.75
N ASN A 83 14.68 -32.01 -8.56
CA ASN A 83 14.74 -31.99 -10.04
C ASN A 83 14.07 -30.73 -10.63
N PHE A 84 14.73 -29.57 -10.48
CA PHE A 84 14.34 -28.33 -11.14
C PHE A 84 15.17 -28.12 -12.41
N ASN A 85 14.59 -27.53 -13.46
CA ASN A 85 15.35 -27.09 -14.63
C ASN A 85 15.75 -25.62 -14.45
N VAL A 86 17.06 -25.36 -14.46
CA VAL A 86 17.68 -24.05 -14.21
C VAL A 86 18.15 -23.43 -15.53
N TYR A 87 17.58 -22.28 -15.92
CA TYR A 87 17.88 -21.58 -17.16
C TYR A 87 18.67 -20.29 -16.90
N ASN A 88 19.96 -20.32 -17.27
CA ASN A 88 20.82 -19.13 -17.29
C ASN A 88 20.43 -18.22 -18.47
N TYR A 89 20.30 -16.91 -18.24
CA TYR A 89 20.17 -15.92 -19.32
C TYR A 89 21.04 -14.68 -19.13
N SER A 90 21.50 -14.10 -20.24
CA SER A 90 22.37 -12.91 -20.27
C SER A 90 21.84 -11.82 -21.21
N SER A 91 20.57 -11.92 -21.59
CA SER A 91 19.82 -11.03 -22.47
C SER A 91 18.34 -11.27 -22.23
N GLN A 92 17.48 -10.34 -22.67
CA GLN A 92 16.02 -10.49 -22.63
C GLN A 92 15.55 -11.88 -23.12
N VAL A 93 14.63 -12.50 -22.38
CA VAL A 93 14.06 -13.83 -22.67
C VAL A 93 12.55 -13.72 -22.88
N TYR A 94 12.01 -14.59 -23.74
CA TYR A 94 10.63 -14.57 -24.21
C TYR A 94 10.01 -15.98 -24.22
N TYR A 95 8.73 -16.07 -23.83
CA TYR A 95 7.89 -17.27 -23.98
C TYR A 95 6.50 -16.95 -24.55
N GLU A 96 5.99 -17.85 -25.41
CA GLU A 96 4.65 -17.80 -25.99
C GLU A 96 3.67 -18.70 -25.23
N GLY A 97 2.60 -18.10 -24.72
CA GLY A 97 1.46 -18.79 -24.15
C GLY A 97 1.68 -19.39 -22.75
N PRO A 98 0.61 -19.92 -22.13
CA PRO A 98 0.67 -20.51 -20.80
C PRO A 98 1.47 -21.82 -20.78
N ALA A 99 1.99 -22.17 -19.61
CA ALA A 99 2.67 -23.45 -19.38
C ALA A 99 1.80 -24.64 -19.84
N PRO A 100 2.34 -25.63 -20.58
CA PRO A 100 1.65 -26.90 -20.78
C PRO A 100 1.31 -27.54 -19.43
N ALA A 101 0.08 -28.00 -19.23
CA ALA A 101 -0.34 -28.60 -17.97
C ALA A 101 0.56 -29.79 -17.60
N GLY A 102 1.29 -29.70 -16.47
CA GLY A 102 2.26 -30.69 -16.04
C GLY A 102 3.68 -30.49 -16.59
N ALA A 103 4.05 -29.28 -17.02
CA ALA A 103 5.41 -28.94 -17.49
C ALA A 103 6.52 -29.03 -16.42
N GLY A 104 6.17 -29.21 -15.14
CA GLY A 104 7.10 -29.20 -14.01
C GLY A 104 7.46 -27.77 -13.58
N ASP A 105 8.47 -27.67 -12.72
CA ASP A 105 8.88 -26.42 -12.08
C ASP A 105 10.08 -25.81 -12.82
N TRP A 106 9.91 -24.58 -13.32
CA TRP A 106 10.90 -23.90 -14.17
C TRP A 106 11.55 -22.76 -13.40
N TYR A 107 12.88 -22.80 -13.30
CA TYR A 107 13.66 -21.74 -12.67
C TYR A 107 14.53 -21.05 -13.71
N PHE A 108 14.59 -19.74 -13.62
CA PHE A 108 15.41 -18.90 -14.46
C PHE A 108 16.35 -18.09 -13.56
N HIS A 109 17.48 -17.64 -14.08
CA HIS A 109 18.33 -16.67 -13.38
C HIS A 109 19.27 -15.96 -14.37
N SER A 110 19.56 -14.69 -14.08
CA SER A 110 20.68 -13.98 -14.71
C SER A 110 21.95 -14.21 -13.91
N VAL A 111 23.11 -13.92 -14.51
CA VAL A 111 24.41 -14.05 -13.85
C VAL A 111 25.20 -12.75 -14.04
N GLY A 112 25.24 -11.92 -13.00
CA GLY A 112 26.21 -10.83 -12.82
C GLY A 112 26.12 -9.67 -13.81
N VAL A 113 24.96 -9.41 -14.42
CA VAL A 113 24.72 -8.22 -15.25
C VAL A 113 23.26 -7.75 -15.10
N PRO A 114 22.98 -6.47 -14.80
CA PRO A 114 21.63 -5.91 -14.88
C PRO A 114 21.05 -6.09 -16.28
N ASN A 115 19.80 -6.59 -16.37
CA ASN A 115 19.13 -6.86 -17.64
C ASN A 115 17.86 -5.99 -17.78
N PRO A 116 17.97 -4.77 -18.34
CA PRO A 116 16.84 -3.85 -18.46
C PRO A 116 15.76 -4.31 -19.45
N GLY A 117 15.98 -5.40 -20.18
CA GLY A 117 14.93 -6.03 -20.99
C GLY A 117 14.00 -6.96 -20.20
N GLY A 118 14.37 -7.30 -18.95
CA GLY A 118 13.64 -8.23 -18.11
C GLY A 118 13.44 -9.62 -18.73
N VAL A 119 12.43 -10.31 -18.24
CA VAL A 119 11.83 -11.47 -18.91
C VAL A 119 10.33 -11.29 -18.94
N TYR A 120 9.71 -11.70 -20.04
CA TYR A 120 8.30 -11.48 -20.26
C TYR A 120 7.62 -12.70 -20.88
N GLN A 121 6.35 -12.85 -20.54
CA GLN A 121 5.44 -13.74 -21.26
C GLN A 121 4.42 -12.89 -22.01
N ARG A 122 4.12 -13.28 -23.25
CA ARG A 122 2.98 -12.73 -24.00
C ARG A 122 1.81 -13.68 -23.95
N TYR A 123 0.65 -13.12 -23.64
CA TYR A 123 -0.62 -13.80 -23.59
C TYR A 123 -1.58 -13.19 -24.62
N ASP A 124 -1.98 -14.01 -25.60
CA ASP A 124 -2.93 -13.65 -26.64
C ASP A 124 -4.34 -13.63 -26.03
N LEU A 125 -4.85 -12.41 -25.81
CA LEU A 125 -6.14 -12.14 -25.18
C LEU A 125 -7.30 -12.68 -26.03
N THR A 126 -7.10 -12.81 -27.35
CA THR A 126 -8.12 -13.32 -28.27
C THR A 126 -8.44 -14.81 -28.05
N GLN A 127 -7.63 -15.52 -27.26
CA GLN A 127 -7.88 -16.91 -26.84
C GLN A 127 -8.86 -17.02 -25.66
N VAL A 128 -9.11 -15.93 -24.94
CA VAL A 128 -10.03 -15.87 -23.79
C VAL A 128 -11.32 -15.18 -24.17
N ALA A 129 -11.20 -14.03 -24.84
CA ALA A 129 -12.28 -13.14 -25.19
C ALA A 129 -12.16 -12.78 -26.69
N PRO A 130 -13.22 -12.92 -27.51
CA PRO A 130 -13.20 -12.45 -28.89
C PRO A 130 -12.71 -11.00 -29.03
N ALA A 131 -12.09 -10.64 -30.16
CA ALA A 131 -11.61 -9.27 -30.38
C ALA A 131 -12.75 -8.25 -30.24
N GLU A 132 -13.95 -8.60 -30.71
CA GLU A 132 -15.17 -7.79 -30.57
C GLU A 132 -15.64 -7.58 -29.12
N THR A 133 -15.27 -8.43 -28.16
CA THR A 133 -15.59 -8.26 -26.72
C THR A 133 -14.53 -7.44 -26.00
N ILE A 134 -13.25 -7.58 -26.39
CA ILE A 134 -12.16 -6.71 -25.89
C ILE A 134 -12.38 -5.27 -26.39
N ASP A 135 -12.71 -5.11 -27.67
CA ASP A 135 -12.99 -3.80 -28.28
C ASP A 135 -14.30 -3.16 -27.75
N ALA A 136 -15.14 -3.95 -27.07
CA ALA A 136 -16.34 -3.48 -26.37
C ALA A 136 -16.09 -3.19 -24.87
N GLY A 137 -14.86 -3.33 -24.36
CA GLY A 137 -14.52 -3.02 -22.96
C GLY A 137 -15.09 -4.01 -21.92
N THR A 138 -15.51 -5.20 -22.34
CA THR A 138 -16.21 -6.19 -21.49
C THR A 138 -15.30 -7.13 -20.69
N VAL A 139 -13.99 -6.98 -20.89
CA VAL A 139 -12.96 -7.92 -20.44
C VAL A 139 -12.15 -7.29 -19.31
N GLY A 140 -12.17 -7.94 -18.16
CA GLY A 140 -11.37 -7.56 -16.99
C GLY A 140 -10.20 -8.51 -16.77
N PHE A 141 -9.31 -8.09 -15.88
CA PHE A 141 -8.29 -8.94 -15.28
C PHE A 141 -8.35 -8.88 -13.76
N ASP A 142 -8.10 -10.01 -13.11
CA ASP A 142 -7.69 -10.13 -11.72
C ASP A 142 -6.21 -10.53 -11.72
N PHE A 143 -5.35 -9.66 -11.19
CA PHE A 143 -3.93 -9.91 -11.00
C PHE A 143 -3.64 -10.26 -9.54
N SER A 144 -2.77 -11.23 -9.32
CA SER A 144 -2.14 -11.47 -8.02
C SER A 144 -0.69 -11.89 -8.22
N ALA A 145 0.22 -11.41 -7.39
CA ALA A 145 1.60 -11.91 -7.34
C ALA A 145 2.18 -11.79 -5.93
N TRP A 146 3.03 -12.71 -5.56
CA TRP A 146 3.86 -12.60 -4.36
C TRP A 146 5.20 -11.98 -4.75
N LEU A 147 5.53 -10.82 -4.19
CA LEU A 147 6.67 -9.99 -4.58
C LEU A 147 7.64 -9.84 -3.41
N ALA A 148 8.96 -9.98 -3.62
CA ALA A 148 9.97 -9.68 -2.61
C ALA A 148 11.29 -9.13 -3.21
N GLY A 149 12.11 -8.46 -2.39
CA GLY A 149 13.43 -7.98 -2.81
C GLY A 149 14.22 -7.31 -1.69
N TYR A 150 15.51 -7.09 -1.92
CA TYR A 150 16.45 -6.51 -0.96
C TYR A 150 16.35 -4.96 -0.98
N THR A 151 15.37 -4.42 -0.26
CA THR A 151 15.05 -2.97 -0.23
C THR A 151 16.24 -2.08 0.13
N ALA A 152 17.09 -2.51 1.07
CA ALA A 152 18.28 -1.77 1.50
C ALA A 152 19.37 -1.62 0.40
N GLN A 153 19.34 -2.46 -0.63
CA GLN A 153 20.21 -2.37 -1.82
C GLN A 153 19.51 -1.65 -3.00
N ASN A 154 18.23 -1.30 -2.78
CA ASN A 154 17.29 -0.79 -3.78
C ASN A 154 17.04 -1.78 -4.94
N ASP A 155 17.04 -3.08 -4.61
CA ASP A 155 16.73 -4.18 -5.50
C ASP A 155 15.26 -4.60 -5.29
N HIS A 156 14.35 -3.91 -5.97
CA HIS A 156 12.90 -4.15 -5.82
C HIS A 156 12.32 -4.93 -7.02
N PRO A 157 11.29 -5.77 -6.79
CA PRO A 157 10.57 -6.45 -7.87
C PRO A 157 9.65 -5.45 -8.58
N ARG A 158 10.05 -5.00 -9.77
CA ARG A 158 9.18 -4.24 -10.68
C ARG A 158 8.56 -5.18 -11.71
N LEU A 159 7.24 -5.23 -11.73
CA LEU A 159 6.45 -5.94 -12.73
C LEU A 159 5.65 -4.95 -13.55
N GLU A 160 5.50 -5.22 -14.83
CA GLU A 160 4.72 -4.39 -15.75
C GLU A 160 3.79 -5.27 -16.57
N LEU A 161 2.49 -5.10 -16.37
CA LEU A 161 1.46 -5.59 -17.29
C LEU A 161 1.25 -4.56 -18.38
N GLU A 162 1.95 -4.74 -19.50
CA GLU A 162 1.79 -3.96 -20.72
C GLU A 162 0.71 -4.59 -21.60
N PHE A 163 -0.09 -3.77 -22.28
CA PHE A 163 -1.01 -4.23 -23.32
C PHE A 163 -0.52 -3.77 -24.70
N GLN A 164 -0.67 -4.60 -25.72
CA GLN A 164 -0.27 -4.32 -27.10
C GLN A 164 -1.42 -4.64 -28.08
N ASP A 165 -1.47 -3.88 -29.17
CA ASP A 165 -2.42 -4.03 -30.27
C ASP A 165 -2.04 -5.18 -31.25
N ASP A 166 -2.81 -5.35 -32.33
CA ASP A 166 -2.57 -6.36 -33.39
C ASP A 166 -1.23 -6.15 -34.14
N SER A 167 -0.58 -4.99 -34.00
CA SER A 167 0.72 -4.67 -34.60
C SER A 167 1.91 -4.88 -33.65
N GLY A 168 1.64 -5.17 -32.37
CA GLY A 168 2.65 -5.18 -31.30
C GLY A 168 2.99 -3.80 -30.76
N THR A 169 2.19 -2.77 -31.09
CA THR A 169 2.30 -1.42 -30.54
C THR A 169 1.63 -1.40 -29.17
N ARG A 170 2.35 -0.91 -28.16
CA ARG A 170 1.90 -0.70 -26.79
C ARG A 170 0.70 0.26 -26.72
N ILE A 171 -0.33 -0.13 -25.98
CA ILE A 171 -1.51 0.69 -25.66
C ILE A 171 -1.41 1.12 -24.18
N GLY A 172 -1.47 2.43 -23.94
CA GLY A 172 -1.33 3.02 -22.62
C GLY A 172 0.08 2.86 -22.02
N ARG A 173 0.21 3.18 -20.72
CA ARG A 173 1.35 2.71 -19.93
C ARG A 173 1.04 1.39 -19.26
N PRO A 174 2.06 0.54 -19.04
CA PRO A 174 1.91 -0.67 -18.29
C PRO A 174 1.34 -0.37 -16.92
N ILE A 175 0.53 -1.30 -16.47
CA ILE A 175 0.14 -1.37 -15.08
C ILE A 175 1.38 -1.86 -14.34
N ILE A 176 2.05 -0.94 -13.64
CA ILE A 176 3.20 -1.27 -12.82
C ILE A 176 2.66 -1.90 -11.53
N PHE A 177 3.15 -3.09 -11.22
CA PHE A 177 2.99 -3.72 -9.92
C PHE A 177 4.37 -3.70 -9.26
N ASP A 178 4.64 -2.63 -8.53
CA ASP A 178 5.84 -2.46 -7.71
C ASP A 178 5.47 -1.97 -6.30
N GLY A 179 6.49 -1.74 -5.47
CA GLY A 179 6.33 -1.13 -4.15
C GLY A 179 6.39 0.40 -4.14
N ALA A 180 6.63 1.06 -5.28
CA ALA A 180 6.97 2.48 -5.35
C ALA A 180 5.74 3.41 -5.44
N GLU A 181 4.58 2.91 -5.92
CA GLU A 181 3.30 3.65 -5.91
C GLU A 181 2.80 3.98 -4.48
N PHE A 182 3.49 3.50 -3.45
CA PHE A 182 3.18 3.69 -2.03
C PHE A 182 4.14 4.64 -1.28
N GLY A 183 5.07 5.31 -1.98
CA GLY A 183 6.17 6.03 -1.35
C GLY A 183 7.24 5.09 -0.75
N PRO A 184 8.33 5.63 -0.19
CA PRO A 184 9.47 4.84 0.30
C PRO A 184 9.18 3.91 1.49
N ASP A 185 8.06 4.09 2.21
CA ASP A 185 7.94 3.64 3.61
C ASP A 185 6.73 2.75 3.96
N THR A 186 5.91 2.29 3.01
CA THR A 186 4.88 1.28 3.37
C THR A 186 5.51 -0.07 3.69
N TYR A 187 5.52 -0.47 4.96
CA TYR A 187 6.01 -1.80 5.33
C TYR A 187 4.92 -2.84 5.17
N PHE A 188 5.26 -3.92 4.47
CA PHE A 188 4.28 -4.82 3.87
C PHE A 188 3.93 -5.98 4.81
N ILE A 189 2.65 -6.11 5.19
CA ILE A 189 2.19 -7.18 6.08
C ILE A 189 1.99 -8.50 5.30
N GLY A 190 2.74 -9.51 5.72
CA GLY A 190 2.32 -10.92 5.68
C GLY A 190 2.92 -11.77 4.57
N THR A 191 4.02 -12.46 4.87
CA THR A 191 4.34 -13.78 4.30
C THR A 191 3.21 -14.76 4.62
N ALA A 192 2.97 -15.77 3.78
CA ALA A 192 2.03 -16.85 4.10
C ALA A 192 2.56 -17.80 5.18
N SER A 193 3.88 -17.85 5.35
CA SER A 193 4.62 -18.68 6.32
C SER A 193 5.03 -17.92 7.58
N GLY A 194 5.58 -16.71 7.45
CA GLY A 194 6.40 -16.00 8.46
C GLY A 194 7.91 -16.08 8.13
N ASP A 195 8.70 -15.10 8.57
CA ASP A 195 10.19 -15.06 8.56
C ASP A 195 10.97 -15.10 7.22
N PRO A 196 12.24 -14.61 7.17
CA PRO A 196 13.21 -14.40 8.27
C PRO A 196 13.65 -12.93 8.51
N VAL A 197 14.66 -12.70 9.37
CA VAL A 197 14.98 -11.37 9.94
C VAL A 197 16.08 -10.56 9.26
N GLU A 198 15.82 -9.25 9.19
CA GLU A 198 16.76 -8.22 8.82
C GLU A 198 17.92 -8.17 9.82
N THR A 199 19.14 -8.34 9.33
CA THR A 199 20.35 -7.92 10.06
C THR A 199 21.19 -7.08 9.12
N ALA A 200 22.05 -6.22 9.66
CA ALA A 200 23.00 -5.42 8.87
C ALA A 200 23.97 -6.23 7.99
N ALA A 201 23.95 -7.57 8.10
CA ALA A 201 24.72 -8.51 7.28
C ALA A 201 23.85 -9.37 6.32
N ASN A 202 22.51 -9.29 6.41
CA ASN A 202 21.55 -10.03 5.59
C ASN A 202 20.21 -9.25 5.47
N PRO A 203 20.06 -8.34 4.49
CA PRO A 203 18.87 -7.49 4.33
C PRO A 203 17.71 -8.22 3.61
N LEU A 204 17.11 -9.21 4.27
CA LEU A 204 16.23 -10.21 3.67
C LEU A 204 14.99 -9.68 2.91
N ALA A 205 14.60 -10.43 1.89
CA ALA A 205 13.52 -10.10 0.97
C ALA A 205 12.12 -10.23 1.61
N VAL A 206 11.39 -9.11 1.73
CA VAL A 206 10.04 -9.05 2.30
C VAL A 206 8.97 -9.44 1.27
N TRP A 207 8.19 -10.50 1.53
CA TRP A 207 7.13 -10.96 0.62
C TRP A 207 5.79 -10.25 0.84
N LYS A 208 5.22 -9.68 -0.23
CA LYS A 208 3.86 -9.09 -0.28
C LYS A 208 3.00 -9.80 -1.32
N ASN A 209 1.78 -10.20 -0.97
CA ASN A 209 0.77 -10.51 -1.99
C ASN A 209 0.18 -9.21 -2.55
N TYR A 210 0.62 -8.82 -3.74
CA TYR A 210 -0.01 -7.78 -4.52
C TYR A 210 -1.29 -8.34 -5.15
N GLN A 211 -2.40 -7.60 -5.11
CA GLN A 211 -3.63 -7.91 -5.84
C GLN A 211 -4.14 -6.65 -6.55
N ALA A 212 -4.61 -6.78 -7.78
CA ALA A 212 -5.28 -5.70 -8.50
C ALA A 212 -6.32 -6.24 -9.47
N THR A 213 -7.50 -5.63 -9.45
CA THR A 213 -8.56 -5.87 -10.43
C THR A 213 -8.66 -4.63 -11.34
N GLY A 214 -8.81 -4.84 -12.64
CA GLY A 214 -8.98 -3.73 -13.59
C GLY A 214 -9.55 -4.17 -14.94
N GLY A 215 -9.89 -3.19 -15.77
CA GLY A 215 -10.29 -3.43 -17.15
C GLY A 215 -9.09 -3.58 -18.09
N ILE A 216 -9.26 -4.36 -19.16
CA ILE A 216 -8.29 -4.43 -20.27
C ILE A 216 -8.57 -3.26 -21.24
N PHE A 217 -7.51 -2.63 -21.75
CA PHE A 217 -7.64 -1.53 -22.71
C PHE A 217 -8.31 -1.98 -24.03
N VAL A 218 -9.21 -1.15 -24.54
CA VAL A 218 -9.83 -1.33 -25.87
C VAL A 218 -8.75 -1.41 -26.95
N GLY A 219 -8.91 -2.31 -27.92
CA GLY A 219 -7.91 -2.56 -28.96
C GLY A 219 -6.74 -3.45 -28.52
N ALA A 220 -6.64 -3.83 -27.24
CA ALA A 220 -5.63 -4.78 -26.79
C ALA A 220 -5.83 -6.18 -27.42
N ARG A 221 -4.72 -6.85 -27.66
CA ARG A 221 -4.64 -8.17 -28.31
C ARG A 221 -3.66 -9.08 -27.61
N THR A 222 -2.57 -8.49 -27.14
CA THR A 222 -1.59 -9.16 -26.29
C THR A 222 -1.51 -8.46 -24.95
N ALA A 223 -1.59 -9.23 -23.86
CA ALA A 223 -1.08 -8.82 -22.56
C ALA A 223 0.37 -9.32 -22.47
N GLN A 224 1.32 -8.41 -22.26
CA GLN A 224 2.71 -8.73 -21.96
C GLN A 224 2.97 -8.43 -20.50
N LEU A 225 3.06 -9.47 -19.67
CA LEU A 225 3.58 -9.32 -18.32
C LEU A 225 5.10 -9.45 -18.36
N THR A 226 5.78 -8.38 -17.96
CA THR A 226 7.24 -8.29 -17.88
C THR A 226 7.65 -8.19 -16.43
N ILE A 227 8.72 -8.88 -16.07
CA ILE A 227 9.34 -8.78 -14.75
C ILE A 227 10.77 -8.28 -14.95
N PHE A 228 11.07 -7.16 -14.31
CA PHE A 228 12.33 -6.45 -14.46
C PHE A 228 13.35 -6.89 -13.41
N GLN A 229 14.62 -6.75 -13.77
CA GLN A 229 15.76 -6.95 -12.88
C GLN A 229 16.48 -5.61 -12.73
N ASP A 230 15.81 -4.70 -12.03
CA ASP A 230 16.28 -3.36 -11.75
C ASP A 230 17.16 -3.36 -10.50
N SER A 231 18.44 -3.70 -10.68
CA SER A 231 19.46 -3.48 -9.63
C SER A 231 19.96 -2.04 -9.69
N ILE A 232 19.72 -1.28 -8.63
CA ILE A 232 20.15 0.12 -8.55
C ILE A 232 21.52 0.24 -7.84
N SER A 233 21.88 -0.72 -6.96
CA SER A 233 23.25 -0.81 -6.42
C SER A 233 23.69 -2.23 -6.02
N GLY A 234 24.60 -2.84 -6.78
CA GLY A 234 25.11 -4.18 -6.47
C GLY A 234 25.99 -4.80 -7.56
N ASN A 235 26.38 -6.07 -7.33
CA ASN A 235 26.98 -6.95 -8.35
C ASN A 235 25.95 -7.99 -8.88
N GLY A 236 24.71 -7.93 -8.40
CA GLY A 236 23.59 -8.82 -8.69
C GLY A 236 22.29 -8.02 -8.68
N ASN A 237 21.16 -8.70 -8.87
CA ASN A 237 19.82 -8.15 -8.72
C ASN A 237 19.04 -9.16 -7.87
N ASP A 238 18.75 -8.81 -6.63
CA ASP A 238 18.25 -9.75 -5.64
C ASP A 238 16.74 -9.53 -5.41
N ASN A 239 15.98 -9.55 -6.51
CA ASN A 239 14.52 -9.45 -6.51
C ASN A 239 13.83 -10.78 -6.88
N TYR A 240 12.62 -10.98 -6.34
CA TYR A 240 11.90 -12.24 -6.34
C TYR A 240 10.40 -12.03 -6.63
N VAL A 241 9.81 -13.00 -7.32
CA VAL A 241 8.39 -13.07 -7.65
C VAL A 241 7.95 -14.53 -7.52
N ASP A 242 6.78 -14.81 -6.94
CA ASP A 242 6.16 -16.15 -6.87
C ASP A 242 4.63 -16.07 -7.03
N LEU A 243 3.99 -17.23 -7.22
CA LEU A 243 2.53 -17.44 -7.21
C LEU A 243 1.75 -16.43 -8.06
N LEU A 244 2.37 -16.05 -9.19
CA LEU A 244 1.82 -15.04 -10.07
C LEU A 244 0.64 -15.59 -10.87
N SER A 245 -0.46 -14.85 -10.85
CA SER A 245 -1.68 -15.09 -11.61
C SER A 245 -2.09 -13.83 -12.35
N LEU A 246 -2.51 -14.00 -13.60
CA LEU A 246 -3.30 -13.02 -14.34
C LEU A 246 -4.54 -13.74 -14.88
N ASP A 247 -5.62 -13.68 -14.11
CA ASP A 247 -6.89 -14.27 -14.49
C ASP A 247 -7.67 -13.27 -15.36
N VAL A 248 -7.77 -13.55 -16.66
CA VAL A 248 -8.54 -12.73 -17.61
C VAL A 248 -9.93 -13.32 -17.78
N ALA A 249 -10.95 -12.47 -17.74
CA ALA A 249 -12.34 -12.88 -17.93
C ALA A 249 -13.14 -11.88 -18.78
N ASP A 250 -13.73 -12.39 -19.87
CA ASP A 250 -14.89 -11.74 -20.49
C ASP A 250 -16.13 -12.01 -19.62
N THR A 251 -16.76 -10.94 -19.15
CA THR A 251 -18.02 -11.01 -18.40
C THR A 251 -19.24 -10.81 -19.31
N GLY A 252 -19.01 -10.49 -20.59
CA GLY A 252 -20.01 -10.24 -21.63
C GLY A 252 -20.55 -8.81 -21.64
N VAL A 253 -20.14 -7.98 -20.67
CA VAL A 253 -20.59 -6.60 -20.42
C VAL A 253 -19.46 -5.82 -19.73
N PRO A 254 -19.31 -4.49 -19.89
CA PRO A 254 -18.29 -3.75 -19.16
C PRO A 254 -18.56 -3.80 -17.64
N GLN A 255 -17.51 -3.79 -16.83
CA GLN A 255 -17.60 -3.96 -15.35
C GLN A 255 -17.07 -2.77 -14.56
N PHE A 256 -16.48 -1.79 -15.26
CA PHE A 256 -15.85 -0.63 -14.65
C PHE A 256 -16.28 0.65 -15.37
N LEU A 257 -16.22 1.77 -14.67
CA LEU A 257 -16.19 3.08 -15.33
C LEU A 257 -14.93 3.17 -16.21
N ALA A 258 -15.08 3.85 -17.34
CA ALA A 258 -13.98 4.20 -18.23
C ALA A 258 -13.83 5.73 -18.30
N ILE A 259 -12.66 6.21 -18.72
CA ILE A 259 -12.51 7.55 -19.29
C ILE A 259 -12.10 7.48 -20.75
N GLU A 260 -12.56 8.45 -21.53
CA GLU A 260 -12.05 8.76 -22.86
C GLU A 260 -11.25 10.07 -22.78
N VAL A 261 -10.00 10.02 -23.21
CA VAL A 261 -9.07 11.16 -23.23
C VAL A 261 -8.82 11.56 -24.67
N ASN A 262 -9.26 12.76 -25.04
CA ASN A 262 -9.13 13.29 -26.38
C ASN A 262 -7.80 14.04 -26.54
N THR A 263 -6.80 13.36 -27.13
CA THR A 263 -5.42 13.87 -27.25
C THR A 263 -5.29 15.07 -28.20
N THR A 264 -6.33 15.41 -28.96
CA THR A 264 -6.35 16.58 -29.86
C THR A 264 -6.94 17.82 -29.19
N THR A 265 -7.90 17.67 -28.28
CA THR A 265 -8.65 18.79 -27.69
C THR A 265 -8.36 19.02 -26.20
N GLY A 266 -7.74 18.03 -25.54
CA GLY A 266 -7.54 17.96 -24.10
C GLY A 266 -8.77 17.48 -23.32
N ALA A 267 -9.91 17.26 -24.00
CA ALA A 267 -11.17 16.90 -23.36
C ALA A 267 -11.10 15.50 -22.72
N VAL A 268 -11.61 15.37 -21.50
CA VAL A 268 -11.74 14.09 -20.78
C VAL A 268 -13.18 13.91 -20.35
N LYS A 269 -13.70 12.69 -20.46
CA LYS A 269 -15.04 12.33 -19.95
C LYS A 269 -15.02 10.95 -19.31
N ILE A 270 -15.74 10.78 -18.20
CA ILE A 270 -16.08 9.47 -17.64
C ILE A 270 -17.24 8.88 -18.44
N LEU A 271 -17.27 7.55 -18.62
CA LEU A 271 -18.33 6.79 -19.24
C LEU A 271 -18.73 5.63 -18.32
N ASN A 272 -20.02 5.54 -17.95
CA ASN A 272 -20.54 4.28 -17.42
C ASN A 272 -20.93 3.37 -18.58
N GLN A 273 -20.05 2.44 -18.92
CA GLN A 273 -20.31 1.44 -19.95
C GLN A 273 -20.90 0.14 -19.37
N THR A 274 -21.11 0.05 -18.05
CA THR A 274 -21.46 -1.20 -17.35
C THR A 274 -22.93 -1.60 -17.49
N THR A 275 -23.34 -2.72 -16.88
CA THR A 275 -24.76 -3.18 -16.89
C THR A 275 -25.68 -2.45 -15.94
N ASP A 276 -25.14 -1.77 -14.94
CA ASP A 276 -25.86 -1.26 -13.79
C ASP A 276 -25.41 0.19 -13.53
N ASP A 277 -26.25 0.97 -12.86
CA ASP A 277 -25.90 2.34 -12.52
C ASP A 277 -24.77 2.33 -11.47
N VAL A 278 -23.68 3.06 -11.72
CA VAL A 278 -22.51 3.06 -10.84
C VAL A 278 -22.56 4.29 -9.96
N SER A 279 -22.82 4.08 -8.66
CA SER A 279 -22.63 5.14 -7.67
C SER A 279 -21.14 5.28 -7.35
N LEU A 280 -20.57 6.48 -7.54
CA LEU A 280 -19.23 6.83 -7.06
C LEU A 280 -19.29 8.01 -6.08
N ASN A 281 -18.26 8.09 -5.24
CA ASN A 281 -18.07 9.22 -4.31
C ASN A 281 -16.62 9.68 -4.17
N PHE A 282 -15.75 9.21 -5.06
CA PHE A 282 -14.38 9.68 -5.23
C PHE A 282 -13.92 9.41 -6.65
N TYR A 283 -13.05 10.27 -7.18
CA TYR A 283 -12.21 9.91 -8.32
C TYR A 283 -10.84 10.58 -8.26
N GLN A 284 -9.88 9.96 -8.95
CA GLN A 284 -8.53 10.47 -9.11
C GLN A 284 -8.02 10.17 -10.53
N LEU A 285 -7.41 11.17 -11.15
CA LEU A 285 -6.57 11.04 -12.33
C LEU A 285 -5.11 11.23 -11.92
N VAL A 286 -4.21 10.34 -12.36
CA VAL A 286 -2.76 10.44 -12.06
C VAL A 286 -1.95 10.33 -13.34
N SER A 287 -0.95 11.19 -13.52
CA SER A 287 -0.03 11.25 -14.66
C SER A 287 1.40 11.46 -14.17
N GLU A 288 2.30 10.50 -14.42
CA GLU A 288 3.73 10.67 -14.08
C GLU A 288 4.46 11.64 -15.01
N GLY A 289 3.97 11.82 -16.23
CA GLY A 289 4.52 12.70 -17.25
C GLY A 289 3.94 14.11 -17.25
N ASP A 290 3.33 14.55 -16.15
CA ASP A 290 2.74 15.90 -16.00
C ASP A 290 1.73 16.31 -17.09
N SER A 291 0.92 15.36 -17.58
CA SER A 291 -0.03 15.53 -18.68
C SER A 291 -1.45 15.92 -18.26
N LEU A 292 -1.70 16.27 -17.00
CA LEU A 292 -2.99 16.79 -16.53
C LEU A 292 -3.00 18.33 -16.50
N SER A 293 -4.19 18.92 -16.63
CA SER A 293 -4.38 20.37 -16.65
C SER A 293 -5.43 20.82 -15.63
N PRO A 294 -5.03 21.19 -14.40
CA PRO A 294 -5.94 21.76 -13.39
C PRO A 294 -6.70 22.99 -13.90
N SER A 295 -6.07 23.80 -14.77
CA SER A 295 -6.70 24.99 -15.35
C SER A 295 -7.69 24.72 -16.49
N GLY A 296 -7.67 23.50 -17.04
CA GLY A 296 -8.59 23.05 -18.10
C GLY A 296 -9.68 22.11 -17.58
N TRP A 297 -9.42 21.44 -16.45
CA TRP A 297 -10.35 20.60 -15.71
C TRP A 297 -11.63 21.36 -15.36
N SER A 298 -12.77 20.71 -15.57
CA SER A 298 -14.07 21.14 -15.10
C SER A 298 -14.51 20.12 -14.07
N SER A 299 -14.20 20.38 -12.80
CA SER A 299 -14.51 19.49 -11.68
C SER A 299 -16.02 19.23 -11.54
N PHE A 300 -16.38 18.17 -10.82
CA PHE A 300 -17.78 17.91 -10.45
C PHE A 300 -18.27 18.93 -9.42
N HIS A 301 -17.37 19.49 -8.62
CA HIS A 301 -17.55 20.69 -7.81
C HIS A 301 -17.96 21.90 -8.67
N ASP A 302 -17.14 22.30 -9.66
CA ASP A 302 -17.43 23.44 -10.55
C ASP A 302 -18.73 23.27 -11.33
N GLN A 303 -19.04 22.03 -11.74
CA GLN A 303 -20.28 21.69 -12.42
C GLN A 303 -21.49 21.67 -11.48
N SER A 304 -21.29 21.61 -10.17
CA SER A 304 -22.32 21.35 -9.15
C SER A 304 -23.13 20.08 -9.50
N LEU A 305 -22.44 19.02 -9.89
CA LEU A 305 -23.02 17.81 -10.52
C LEU A 305 -24.16 17.20 -9.70
N ASP A 306 -23.89 16.93 -8.42
CA ASP A 306 -24.87 16.47 -7.44
C ASP A 306 -24.66 17.16 -6.09
N SER A 307 -25.74 17.19 -5.30
CA SER A 307 -25.81 17.89 -4.03
C SER A 307 -26.86 17.26 -3.11
N LEU A 308 -26.46 16.91 -1.88
CA LEU A 308 -27.36 16.67 -0.75
C LEU A 308 -27.70 17.98 0.00
N GLY A 309 -26.96 19.07 -0.27
CA GLY A 309 -27.10 20.38 0.34
C GLY A 309 -25.90 21.29 0.05
N GLY A 310 -25.90 22.51 0.60
CA GLY A 310 -24.89 23.53 0.26
C GLY A 310 -23.49 23.32 0.85
N THR A 311 -23.23 22.20 1.52
CA THR A 311 -22.00 21.90 2.26
C THR A 311 -21.09 21.01 1.40
N PRO A 312 -19.78 21.27 1.16
CA PRO A 312 -18.97 20.38 0.32
C PRO A 312 -18.73 18.92 0.78
N GLU A 313 -19.14 18.45 1.98
CA GLU A 313 -19.30 16.99 2.19
C GLU A 313 -20.62 16.48 1.59
N GLN A 314 -21.62 17.35 1.50
CA GLN A 314 -22.87 17.15 0.79
C GLN A 314 -22.76 17.50 -0.71
N ASN A 315 -21.57 17.79 -1.23
CA ASN A 315 -21.28 17.96 -2.66
C ASN A 315 -19.97 17.25 -3.02
N TRP A 316 -19.56 17.37 -4.27
CA TRP A 316 -18.18 17.11 -4.69
C TRP A 316 -17.23 18.22 -4.22
N THR A 317 -15.98 17.86 -3.89
CA THR A 317 -14.90 18.75 -3.43
C THR A 317 -13.55 18.36 -4.03
N GLU A 318 -12.84 19.32 -4.60
CA GLU A 318 -11.48 19.17 -5.14
C GLU A 318 -10.45 18.96 -4.01
N GLY A 319 -9.55 17.99 -4.18
CA GLY A 319 -8.43 17.78 -3.25
C GLY A 319 -7.33 18.84 -3.45
N GLY A 320 -6.84 19.42 -2.35
CA GLY A 320 -5.93 20.57 -2.36
C GLY A 320 -4.54 20.33 -2.99
N GLY A 321 -4.19 19.06 -3.24
CA GLY A 321 -2.97 18.63 -3.91
C GLY A 321 -3.08 18.42 -5.43
N SER A 322 -4.16 18.88 -6.08
CA SER A 322 -4.36 18.72 -7.52
C SER A 322 -3.42 19.63 -8.35
N ASP A 323 -2.64 19.04 -9.25
CA ASP A 323 -1.62 19.67 -10.09
C ASP A 323 -1.49 19.00 -11.48
N SER A 324 -0.36 19.17 -12.19
CA SER A 324 -0.14 18.51 -13.50
C SER A 324 0.05 16.99 -13.42
N SER A 325 0.38 16.48 -12.23
CA SER A 325 0.60 15.07 -11.94
C SER A 325 -0.65 14.36 -11.39
N GLU A 326 -1.59 15.10 -10.79
CA GLU A 326 -2.78 14.53 -10.15
C GLU A 326 -3.99 15.48 -10.22
N LEU A 327 -5.18 14.96 -10.51
CA LEU A 327 -6.46 15.67 -10.30
C LEU A 327 -7.38 14.77 -9.46
N VAL A 328 -7.95 15.28 -8.37
CA VAL A 328 -8.67 14.45 -7.40
C VAL A 328 -9.90 15.15 -6.81
N GLU A 329 -10.99 14.41 -6.66
CA GLU A 329 -12.24 14.88 -6.06
C GLU A 329 -12.91 13.82 -5.18
N ALA A 330 -13.58 14.26 -4.12
CA ALA A 330 -14.35 13.41 -3.21
C ALA A 330 -15.73 14.01 -2.90
N PHE A 331 -16.70 13.14 -2.59
CA PHE A 331 -18.05 13.49 -2.13
C PHE A 331 -18.35 12.71 -0.84
N LEU A 332 -17.89 13.23 0.30
CA LEU A 332 -17.71 12.41 1.51
C LEU A 332 -19.00 11.91 2.18
N LEU A 333 -20.11 12.66 2.17
CA LEU A 333 -21.40 12.23 2.74
C LEU A 333 -22.44 11.80 1.71
N GLY A 334 -22.06 11.72 0.43
CA GLY A 334 -22.99 11.42 -0.66
C GLY A 334 -22.34 10.67 -1.81
N THR A 335 -23.04 10.63 -2.94
CA THR A 335 -22.68 9.82 -4.10
C THR A 335 -23.30 10.44 -5.35
N SER A 336 -22.60 10.47 -6.47
CA SER A 336 -23.24 10.61 -7.79
C SER A 336 -23.53 9.24 -8.38
N SER A 337 -24.72 9.07 -8.95
CA SER A 337 -25.01 7.94 -9.86
C SER A 337 -24.52 8.31 -11.24
N VAL A 338 -23.79 7.42 -11.90
CA VAL A 338 -23.60 7.45 -13.34
C VAL A 338 -24.51 6.39 -13.92
N ASP A 339 -25.56 6.80 -14.62
CA ASP A 339 -26.55 5.88 -15.17
C ASP A 339 -25.95 5.05 -16.32
N VAL A 340 -26.51 3.88 -16.62
CA VAL A 340 -26.00 3.01 -17.72
C VAL A 340 -25.98 3.74 -19.07
N GLY A 341 -24.78 3.91 -19.63
CA GLY A 341 -24.54 4.60 -20.90
C GLY A 341 -24.39 6.11 -20.78
N GLU A 342 -24.42 6.67 -19.57
CA GLU A 342 -24.15 8.09 -19.31
C GLU A 342 -22.66 8.42 -19.47
N THR A 343 -22.39 9.68 -19.82
CA THR A 343 -21.05 10.26 -19.87
C THR A 343 -20.99 11.55 -19.06
N LEU A 344 -20.03 11.65 -18.14
CA LEU A 344 -19.78 12.86 -17.36
C LEU A 344 -18.56 13.59 -17.94
N ASP A 345 -18.73 14.84 -18.34
CA ASP A 345 -17.64 15.67 -18.87
C ASP A 345 -16.72 16.14 -17.72
N MET A 346 -15.42 16.19 -17.96
CA MET A 346 -14.41 16.67 -17.00
C MET A 346 -13.66 17.89 -17.54
N GLY A 347 -14.17 18.51 -18.60
CA GLY A 347 -13.53 19.61 -19.31
C GLY A 347 -12.23 19.18 -19.98
N LYS A 348 -11.30 20.12 -20.11
CA LYS A 348 -9.98 19.90 -20.71
C LYS A 348 -8.95 19.47 -19.67
N ALA A 349 -9.27 18.42 -18.91
CA ALA A 349 -8.41 17.91 -17.84
C ALA A 349 -7.06 17.34 -18.33
N TYR A 350 -6.86 17.14 -19.64
CA TYR A 350 -5.62 16.63 -20.23
C TYR A 350 -4.86 17.70 -21.01
N ASP A 351 -3.56 17.86 -20.73
CA ASP A 351 -2.67 18.74 -21.49
C ASP A 351 -2.17 18.04 -22.77
N ALA A 352 -2.93 18.27 -23.84
CA ALA A 352 -2.61 17.83 -25.20
C ALA A 352 -1.30 18.42 -25.79
N SER A 353 -0.63 19.36 -25.11
CA SER A 353 0.71 19.84 -25.50
C SER A 353 1.85 19.04 -24.87
N VAL A 354 1.57 18.32 -23.77
CA VAL A 354 2.47 17.35 -23.14
C VAL A 354 2.27 15.96 -23.74
N ASP A 355 1.00 15.53 -23.89
CA ASP A 355 0.55 14.26 -24.48
C ASP A 355 1.35 13.01 -24.06
N ALA A 356 1.64 12.85 -22.77
CA ALA A 356 2.42 11.71 -22.25
C ALA A 356 1.67 10.36 -22.33
N ARG A 357 0.34 10.37 -22.56
CA ARG A 357 -0.57 9.22 -22.71
C ARG A 357 -0.44 8.19 -21.57
N ASP A 358 -0.37 8.71 -20.35
CA ASP A 358 -0.05 7.95 -19.15
C ASP A 358 -1.02 8.11 -17.97
N VAL A 359 -2.17 8.72 -18.22
CA VAL A 359 -3.25 8.90 -17.25
C VAL A 359 -3.69 7.55 -16.70
N ARG A 360 -3.71 7.44 -15.38
CA ARG A 360 -4.42 6.41 -14.60
C ARG A 360 -5.70 7.01 -14.07
N PHE A 361 -6.78 6.22 -14.04
CA PHE A 361 -8.08 6.62 -13.50
C PHE A 361 -8.50 5.66 -12.38
N TYR A 362 -8.70 6.21 -11.19
CA TYR A 362 -9.22 5.53 -10.02
C TYR A 362 -10.57 6.15 -9.61
N TYR A 363 -11.49 5.35 -9.09
CA TYR A 363 -12.75 5.83 -8.54
C TYR A 363 -13.18 5.01 -7.32
N GLY A 364 -13.79 5.69 -6.35
CA GLY A 364 -14.23 5.12 -5.10
C GLY A 364 -15.74 4.87 -5.07
N LEU A 365 -16.12 3.74 -4.50
CA LEU A 365 -17.51 3.35 -4.29
C LEU A 365 -17.97 3.68 -2.84
N PRO A 366 -19.28 3.82 -2.59
CA PRO A 366 -19.85 4.22 -1.29
C PRO A 366 -19.72 3.15 -0.18
N ASN A 367 -19.04 2.05 -0.47
CA ASN A 367 -18.73 0.96 0.46
C ASN A 367 -17.25 0.92 0.84
N GLY A 368 -16.47 1.97 0.54
CA GLY A 368 -15.03 2.03 0.73
C GLY A 368 -14.19 1.32 -0.34
N SER A 369 -14.79 0.70 -1.36
CA SER A 369 -14.02 0.00 -2.40
C SER A 369 -13.44 1.00 -3.41
N LEU A 370 -12.12 0.97 -3.58
CA LEU A 370 -11.43 1.68 -4.65
C LEU A 370 -11.27 0.76 -5.88
N LEU A 371 -11.58 1.27 -7.06
CA LEU A 371 -11.46 0.55 -8.34
C LEU A 371 -10.63 1.35 -9.35
N ARG A 372 -9.93 0.65 -10.24
CA ARG A 372 -9.22 1.23 -11.38
C ARG A 372 -10.06 1.12 -12.65
N GLY A 373 -10.34 2.26 -13.28
CA GLY A 373 -11.10 2.32 -14.53
C GLY A 373 -10.24 2.14 -15.78
N ILE A 374 -10.91 2.00 -16.92
CA ILE A 374 -10.27 1.91 -18.25
C ILE A 374 -9.93 3.32 -18.75
N VAL A 375 -8.78 3.50 -19.40
CA VAL A 375 -8.40 4.76 -20.05
C VAL A 375 -8.29 4.53 -21.56
N THR A 376 -9.12 5.23 -22.34
CA THR A 376 -9.12 5.15 -23.81
C THR A 376 -8.64 6.47 -24.40
N TYR A 377 -7.51 6.45 -25.12
CA TYR A 377 -7.06 7.60 -25.88
C TYR A 377 -7.74 7.66 -27.24
N VAL A 378 -8.31 8.81 -27.58
CA VAL A 378 -8.92 9.07 -28.89
C VAL A 378 -8.31 10.30 -29.56
N GLU A 379 -8.22 10.24 -30.89
CA GLU A 379 -7.73 11.32 -31.74
C GLU A 379 -8.88 11.91 -32.56
N GLY A 380 -8.81 13.22 -32.81
CA GLY A 380 -9.86 13.97 -33.49
C GLY A 380 -11.01 14.38 -32.57
N GLY A 381 -11.65 15.51 -32.90
CA GLY A 381 -12.85 15.99 -32.22
C GLY A 381 -13.73 16.70 -33.24
N THR A 382 -15.03 16.45 -33.22
CA THR A 382 -15.96 17.10 -34.14
C THR A 382 -16.14 18.56 -33.76
N LEU A 383 -15.60 19.47 -34.58
CA LEU A 383 -16.10 20.83 -34.58
C LEU A 383 -17.56 20.82 -35.04
N VAL A 384 -18.38 21.68 -34.45
CA VAL A 384 -19.76 21.88 -34.91
C VAL A 384 -19.71 22.37 -36.36
N GLY A 385 -20.19 21.56 -37.31
CA GLY A 385 -20.10 21.80 -38.75
C GLY A 385 -18.99 21.05 -39.50
N ASP A 386 -18.07 20.37 -38.82
CA ASP A 386 -17.09 19.44 -39.41
C ASP A 386 -17.75 18.07 -39.65
N TYR A 387 -18.42 17.97 -40.78
CA TYR A 387 -19.18 16.79 -41.22
C TYR A 387 -18.30 15.69 -41.79
N ASN A 388 -17.02 15.98 -42.09
CA ASN A 388 -16.03 15.00 -42.55
C ASN A 388 -15.09 14.51 -41.43
N GLN A 389 -15.14 15.15 -40.26
CA GLN A 389 -14.44 14.83 -39.03
C GLN A 389 -12.90 14.95 -39.14
N ASN A 390 -12.41 15.91 -39.93
CA ASN A 390 -10.97 16.13 -40.12
C ASN A 390 -10.34 17.16 -39.16
N GLY A 391 -11.14 17.74 -38.26
CA GLY A 391 -10.71 18.77 -37.31
C GLY A 391 -10.72 20.20 -37.86
N VAL A 392 -11.28 20.43 -39.06
CA VAL A 392 -11.38 21.74 -39.73
C VAL A 392 -12.74 21.88 -40.42
N VAL A 393 -13.51 22.91 -40.09
CA VAL A 393 -14.78 23.21 -40.79
C VAL A 393 -14.47 23.95 -42.09
N ASP A 394 -14.40 23.23 -43.21
CA ASP A 394 -13.99 23.79 -44.51
C ASP A 394 -14.95 23.44 -45.67
N ALA A 395 -14.46 23.57 -46.91
CA ALA A 395 -15.25 23.35 -48.11
C ALA A 395 -15.55 21.86 -48.39
N ALA A 396 -14.83 20.92 -47.77
CA ALA A 396 -15.10 19.49 -47.84
C ALA A 396 -16.39 19.14 -47.08
N ASP A 397 -16.63 19.71 -45.91
CA ASP A 397 -17.86 19.51 -45.12
C ASP A 397 -19.11 19.93 -45.88
N TYR A 398 -19.02 21.06 -46.58
CA TYR A 398 -20.07 21.53 -47.46
C TYR A 398 -20.45 20.49 -48.52
N THR A 399 -19.49 19.70 -49.02
CA THR A 399 -19.80 18.63 -49.98
C THR A 399 -20.55 17.48 -49.33
N ILE A 400 -20.22 17.10 -48.09
CA ILE A 400 -20.97 16.07 -47.34
C ILE A 400 -22.39 16.53 -47.04
N TRP A 401 -22.58 17.75 -46.52
CA TRP A 401 -23.92 18.32 -46.31
C TRP A 401 -24.74 18.33 -47.60
N LYS A 402 -24.13 18.79 -48.71
CA LYS A 402 -24.82 18.93 -49.99
C LYS A 402 -25.23 17.59 -50.59
N ASP A 403 -24.39 16.56 -50.47
CA ASP A 403 -24.67 15.21 -50.99
C ASP A 403 -25.65 14.45 -50.08
N ALA A 404 -25.73 14.82 -48.79
CA ALA A 404 -26.67 14.27 -47.82
C ALA A 404 -27.99 15.05 -47.67
N PHE A 405 -28.14 16.19 -48.35
CA PHE A 405 -29.30 17.10 -48.20
C PHE A 405 -30.65 16.41 -48.45
N GLY A 406 -31.58 16.56 -47.51
CA GLY A 406 -32.92 15.99 -47.53
C GLY A 406 -33.00 14.51 -47.07
N GLN A 407 -31.91 13.96 -46.52
CA GLN A 407 -31.92 12.63 -45.90
C GLN A 407 -32.35 12.71 -44.43
N ASN A 408 -33.15 11.73 -43.99
CA ASN A 408 -33.37 11.47 -42.57
C ASN A 408 -32.25 10.55 -42.07
N VAL A 409 -31.66 10.88 -40.94
CA VAL A 409 -30.50 10.20 -40.36
C VAL A 409 -30.73 9.92 -38.87
N ALA A 410 -29.80 9.22 -38.21
CA ALA A 410 -29.78 9.22 -36.76
C ALA A 410 -29.42 10.64 -36.28
N VAL A 411 -30.05 11.09 -35.19
CA VAL A 411 -29.82 12.43 -34.63
C VAL A 411 -28.33 12.67 -34.42
N GLY A 412 -27.81 13.77 -34.99
CA GLY A 412 -26.40 14.17 -34.89
C GLY A 412 -25.42 13.37 -35.75
N SER A 413 -25.90 12.57 -36.71
CA SER A 413 -25.03 11.80 -37.61
C SER A 413 -24.94 12.41 -39.01
N SER A 414 -23.82 12.13 -39.72
CA SER A 414 -23.51 12.72 -41.02
C SER A 414 -23.50 14.25 -40.96
N ALA A 415 -24.39 14.94 -41.66
CA ALA A 415 -24.47 16.40 -41.71
C ALA A 415 -25.70 16.98 -40.98
N ASP A 416 -26.26 16.26 -39.99
CA ASP A 416 -27.31 16.76 -39.09
C ASP A 416 -26.69 17.58 -37.95
N GLY A 417 -26.04 18.70 -38.29
CA GLY A 417 -25.36 19.58 -37.34
C GLY A 417 -26.26 20.29 -36.33
N ASN A 418 -27.58 20.29 -36.53
CA ASN A 418 -28.55 20.81 -35.55
C ASN A 418 -29.26 19.72 -34.73
N ASN A 419 -28.90 18.44 -34.92
CA ASN A 419 -29.39 17.29 -34.16
C ASN A 419 -30.92 17.12 -34.21
N ASN A 420 -31.57 17.35 -35.36
CA ASN A 420 -33.03 17.14 -35.52
C ASN A 420 -33.41 15.82 -36.24
N GLY A 421 -32.41 15.08 -36.75
CA GLY A 421 -32.60 13.83 -37.49
C GLY A 421 -32.86 14.00 -38.99
N VAL A 422 -32.77 15.23 -39.52
CA VAL A 422 -33.02 15.58 -40.94
C VAL A 422 -31.99 16.60 -41.42
N ILE A 423 -31.21 16.23 -42.43
CA ILE A 423 -30.16 17.09 -43.00
C ILE A 423 -30.82 18.13 -43.92
N ASP A 424 -30.93 19.38 -43.47
CA ASP A 424 -31.61 20.46 -44.19
C ASP A 424 -30.85 21.80 -44.21
N ALA A 425 -31.55 22.92 -44.42
CA ALA A 425 -30.96 24.25 -44.52
C ALA A 425 -30.53 24.85 -43.16
N ALA A 426 -31.02 24.33 -42.04
CA ALA A 426 -30.53 24.66 -40.70
C ALA A 426 -29.11 24.12 -40.50
N ASP A 427 -28.81 22.90 -40.96
CA ASP A 427 -27.45 22.32 -40.88
C ASP A 427 -26.45 23.05 -41.77
N TYR A 428 -26.89 23.55 -42.93
CA TYR A 428 -26.07 24.45 -43.73
C TYR A 428 -25.68 25.72 -42.95
N THR A 429 -26.58 26.19 -42.09
CA THR A 429 -26.34 27.38 -41.26
C THR A 429 -25.34 27.03 -40.14
N VAL A 430 -25.47 25.84 -39.53
CA VAL A 430 -24.48 25.32 -38.56
C VAL A 430 -23.07 25.23 -39.18
N TRP A 431 -22.91 24.63 -40.36
CA TRP A 431 -21.62 24.61 -41.07
C TRP A 431 -21.11 26.02 -41.37
N LYS A 432 -21.97 26.88 -41.92
CA LYS A 432 -21.58 28.21 -42.37
C LYS A 432 -21.14 29.11 -41.21
N ASP A 433 -21.82 29.03 -40.07
CA ASP A 433 -21.53 29.85 -38.90
C ASP A 433 -20.23 29.42 -38.19
N ASN A 434 -19.75 28.20 -38.46
CA ASN A 434 -18.49 27.66 -37.96
C ASN A 434 -17.37 27.57 -39.02
N PHE A 435 -17.62 27.99 -40.27
CA PHE A 435 -16.67 27.85 -41.38
C PHE A 435 -15.35 28.59 -41.10
N GLY A 436 -14.24 27.87 -41.18
CA GLY A 436 -12.90 28.36 -40.85
C GLY A 436 -12.47 28.12 -39.40
N ASN A 437 -13.33 27.54 -38.55
CA ASN A 437 -12.88 26.98 -37.27
C ASN A 437 -12.00 25.75 -37.52
N SER A 438 -10.92 25.62 -36.76
CA SER A 438 -10.06 24.44 -36.73
C SER A 438 -9.69 24.10 -35.29
N LEU A 439 -9.45 22.81 -35.01
CA LEU A 439 -8.83 22.41 -33.76
C LEU A 439 -7.39 22.93 -33.75
N ALA A 440 -6.98 23.48 -32.60
CA ALA A 440 -5.76 24.25 -32.48
C ALA A 440 -4.52 23.36 -32.34
N ASN A 441 -4.17 22.61 -33.40
CA ASN A 441 -2.80 22.13 -33.64
C ASN A 441 -2.52 21.63 -35.09
N VAL A 442 -3.22 22.15 -36.10
CA VAL A 442 -2.86 21.88 -37.50
C VAL A 442 -1.98 23.02 -38.06
N THR A 443 -0.67 22.92 -37.87
CA THR A 443 0.27 23.69 -38.71
C THR A 443 0.13 23.20 -40.14
N ALA A 444 -0.36 24.05 -41.04
CA ALA A 444 -0.52 23.70 -42.46
C ALA A 444 0.84 23.42 -43.11
N GLU A 445 1.20 22.13 -43.22
CA GLU A 445 2.31 21.72 -44.06
C GLU A 445 2.02 22.11 -45.52
N THR A 446 2.99 22.78 -46.15
CA THR A 446 2.91 23.10 -47.58
C THR A 446 3.12 21.83 -48.40
N VAL A 447 2.04 21.12 -48.71
CA VAL A 447 2.03 19.86 -49.49
C VAL A 447 2.73 20.06 -50.85
N PRO A 448 3.83 19.34 -51.14
CA PRO A 448 4.38 19.23 -52.49
C PRO A 448 3.50 18.34 -53.36
N GLU A 449 3.25 18.75 -54.62
CA GLU A 449 2.31 18.09 -55.53
C GLU A 449 2.58 16.56 -55.71
N PRO A 450 1.60 15.67 -55.47
CA PRO A 450 1.79 14.23 -55.63
C PRO A 450 1.69 13.79 -57.11
N ASN A 451 2.68 12.98 -57.53
CA ASN A 451 2.78 12.44 -58.88
C ASN A 451 1.55 11.61 -59.29
N ALA A 452 0.82 12.08 -60.32
CA ALA A 452 -0.41 11.47 -60.85
C ALA A 452 -0.27 10.07 -61.51
N ALA A 453 0.82 9.33 -61.26
CA ALA A 453 1.12 8.05 -61.88
C ALA A 453 0.50 6.84 -61.16
N TRP A 454 0.26 6.90 -59.85
CA TRP A 454 -0.13 5.74 -59.04
C TRP A 454 -1.64 5.43 -59.05
N LEU A 455 -2.48 6.45 -59.23
CA LEU A 455 -3.94 6.30 -59.36
C LEU A 455 -4.36 5.47 -60.58
N GLY A 456 -3.49 5.34 -61.59
CA GLY A 456 -3.74 4.49 -62.76
C GLY A 456 -3.65 2.98 -62.47
N LEU A 457 -2.98 2.54 -61.39
CA LEU A 457 -2.71 1.12 -61.17
C LEU A 457 -3.81 0.41 -60.34
N LEU A 458 -4.37 1.10 -59.34
CA LEU A 458 -5.34 0.53 -58.39
C LEU A 458 -6.74 0.33 -59.01
N ALA A 459 -7.12 1.16 -59.97
CA ALA A 459 -8.39 1.01 -60.72
C ALA A 459 -8.51 -0.36 -61.43
N THR A 460 -7.39 -1.00 -61.75
CA THR A 460 -7.34 -2.31 -62.43
C THR A 460 -7.66 -3.49 -61.51
N VAL A 461 -7.38 -3.39 -60.21
CA VAL A 461 -7.55 -4.50 -59.25
C VAL A 461 -9.00 -4.60 -58.77
N TYR A 462 -9.67 -3.46 -58.56
CA TYR A 462 -11.06 -3.38 -58.10
C TYR A 462 -12.05 -4.07 -59.07
N LEU A 463 -11.74 -4.12 -60.37
CA LEU A 463 -12.60 -4.71 -61.39
C LEU A 463 -12.58 -6.26 -61.43
N VAL A 464 -11.65 -6.91 -60.74
CA VAL A 464 -11.50 -8.38 -60.75
C VAL A 464 -12.34 -9.06 -59.66
N VAL A 465 -12.48 -8.44 -58.48
CA VAL A 465 -13.13 -9.07 -57.31
C VAL A 465 -14.67 -8.98 -57.35
N ARG A 466 -15.26 -8.10 -58.17
CA ARG A 466 -16.72 -7.95 -58.33
C ARG A 466 -17.42 -9.12 -59.05
N GLY A 467 -16.72 -10.26 -59.20
CA GLY A 467 -17.00 -11.32 -60.15
C GLY A 467 -17.62 -12.63 -59.64
N ILE A 468 -17.92 -12.84 -58.34
CA ILE A 468 -18.63 -14.05 -57.86
C ILE A 468 -19.79 -13.70 -56.90
N ARG A 469 -21.02 -13.85 -57.45
CA ARG A 469 -22.30 -14.38 -56.91
C ARG A 469 -22.39 -14.73 -55.39
N ARG A 470 -23.53 -14.64 -54.66
CA ARG A 470 -24.90 -14.07 -54.75
C ARG A 470 -25.83 -14.88 -53.78
N ARG A 471 -26.77 -14.22 -53.06
CA ARG A 471 -28.05 -14.75 -52.45
C ARG A 471 -27.93 -15.61 -51.16
N VAL A 472 -28.87 -15.68 -50.18
CA VAL A 472 -30.21 -15.05 -49.92
C VAL A 472 -30.56 -15.20 -48.39
N PRO A 473 -31.53 -14.45 -47.78
CA PRO A 473 -31.60 -14.16 -46.33
C PRO A 473 -32.75 -14.84 -45.52
N GLN A 474 -32.78 -14.69 -44.18
CA GLN A 474 -34.04 -14.55 -43.38
C GLN A 474 -33.91 -13.97 -41.95
N LYS A 475 -35.06 -13.52 -41.41
CA LYS A 475 -35.35 -12.50 -40.36
C LYS A 475 -35.61 -13.07 -38.91
N PRO A 476 -35.98 -12.26 -37.87
CA PRO A 476 -35.66 -12.51 -36.44
C PRO A 476 -36.84 -12.93 -35.51
N THR A 477 -36.54 -13.21 -34.23
CA THR A 477 -37.40 -13.11 -33.00
C THR A 477 -36.52 -13.41 -31.76
N ILE A 478 -36.32 -12.51 -30.78
CA ILE A 478 -37.16 -12.19 -29.61
C ILE A 478 -37.65 -13.42 -28.81
N PHE A 479 -37.14 -13.64 -27.60
CA PHE A 479 -37.92 -13.59 -26.34
C PHE A 479 -37.02 -13.60 -25.09
N ALA A 480 -37.40 -12.83 -24.08
CA ALA A 480 -36.70 -12.71 -22.80
C ALA A 480 -36.95 -13.90 -21.86
N ASN A 481 -36.07 -14.09 -20.87
CA ASN A 481 -36.42 -14.51 -19.52
C ASN A 481 -35.28 -14.15 -18.55
N SER A 482 -35.49 -13.01 -17.89
CA SER A 482 -35.12 -12.72 -16.51
C SER A 482 -34.75 -13.93 -15.64
N VAL A 483 -33.54 -13.88 -15.07
CA VAL A 483 -33.19 -14.58 -13.83
C VAL A 483 -32.60 -13.56 -12.87
N THR A 484 -33.25 -13.46 -11.71
CA THR A 484 -33.01 -12.52 -10.62
C THR A 484 -31.59 -12.54 -10.05
N MET A 485 -31.11 -11.35 -9.66
CA MET A 485 -30.18 -11.08 -8.55
C MET A 485 -29.96 -12.27 -7.60
N THR A 486 -28.71 -12.57 -7.29
CA THR A 486 -28.31 -13.10 -5.97
C THR A 486 -26.94 -12.50 -5.66
N GLY A 487 -26.86 -11.77 -4.55
CA GLY A 487 -25.79 -10.79 -4.33
C GLY A 487 -24.38 -11.37 -4.23
N VAL A 488 -23.42 -10.57 -4.70
CA VAL A 488 -22.00 -10.71 -4.35
C VAL A 488 -21.88 -10.53 -2.84
N LEU A 489 -21.61 -11.63 -2.13
CA LEU A 489 -21.26 -11.59 -0.73
C LEU A 489 -19.79 -11.20 -0.63
N LEU A 490 -19.51 -9.89 -0.59
CA LEU A 490 -18.19 -9.37 -0.27
C LEU A 490 -17.82 -9.85 1.14
N LEU A 491 -16.90 -10.81 1.23
CA LEU A 491 -16.34 -11.24 2.51
C LEU A 491 -15.29 -10.20 2.90
N ILE A 492 -15.71 -9.14 3.57
CA ILE A 492 -14.77 -8.25 4.27
C ILE A 492 -14.16 -9.06 5.41
N LEU A 493 -13.06 -9.74 5.12
CA LEU A 493 -12.15 -10.26 6.13
C LEU A 493 -11.41 -9.06 6.70
N GLY A 494 -12.02 -8.40 7.69
CA GLY A 494 -11.28 -7.55 8.60
C GLY A 494 -10.25 -8.43 9.32
N THR A 495 -9.03 -8.45 8.80
CA THR A 495 -7.88 -9.04 9.49
C THR A 495 -7.63 -8.19 10.72
N ASN A 496 -7.98 -8.70 11.90
CA ASN A 496 -7.57 -8.10 13.16
C ASN A 496 -6.04 -8.13 13.17
N ALA A 497 -5.40 -6.98 12.92
CA ALA A 497 -3.97 -6.84 13.14
C ALA A 497 -3.68 -7.18 14.62
N HIS A 498 -2.70 -8.03 14.85
CA HIS A 498 -2.30 -8.37 16.21
C HIS A 498 -1.48 -7.21 16.75
N SER A 499 -1.90 -6.62 17.87
CA SER A 499 -1.15 -5.57 18.57
C SER A 499 0.22 -6.08 19.03
N THR A 500 1.14 -5.15 19.33
CA THR A 500 2.47 -5.51 19.83
C THR A 500 2.40 -6.29 21.14
N THR A 501 3.40 -7.15 21.39
CA THR A 501 3.40 -8.04 22.55
C THR A 501 4.33 -7.51 23.63
N LEU A 502 3.76 -7.18 24.79
CA LEU A 502 4.51 -6.77 25.98
C LEU A 502 5.53 -7.84 26.40
N ASP A 503 6.80 -7.45 26.50
CA ASP A 503 7.92 -8.30 26.90
C ASP A 503 8.47 -7.91 28.29
N ARG A 504 8.53 -6.62 28.64
CA ARG A 504 8.90 -6.15 30.00
C ARG A 504 7.89 -5.16 30.52
N ASP A 505 7.53 -5.26 31.80
CA ASP A 505 6.60 -4.37 32.49
C ASP A 505 7.16 -3.93 33.85
N TYR A 506 7.94 -2.84 33.86
CA TYR A 506 8.48 -2.27 35.08
C TYR A 506 7.54 -1.18 35.60
N GLN A 507 6.71 -1.57 36.56
CA GLN A 507 5.75 -0.69 37.26
C GLN A 507 6.41 0.18 38.35
N LEU A 508 7.75 0.13 38.47
CA LEU A 508 8.60 1.02 39.28
C LEU A 508 8.09 1.31 40.71
N GLY A 509 7.53 0.29 41.38
CA GLY A 509 7.00 0.34 42.74
C GLY A 509 5.50 0.06 42.87
N ASP A 510 4.72 0.23 41.79
CA ASP A 510 3.28 -0.04 41.79
C ASP A 510 2.91 -1.53 41.75
N ASN A 511 3.86 -2.42 41.44
CA ASN A 511 3.67 -3.86 41.53
C ASN A 511 3.31 -4.25 42.98
N PRO A 512 2.20 -4.98 43.23
CA PRO A 512 1.77 -5.35 44.58
C PRO A 512 2.80 -6.09 45.44
N ASP A 513 3.73 -6.82 44.83
CA ASP A 513 4.81 -7.52 45.53
C ASP A 513 6.00 -6.62 45.88
N GLU A 514 6.18 -5.49 45.19
CA GLU A 514 7.08 -4.41 45.61
C GLU A 514 6.43 -3.61 46.74
N ALA A 515 5.23 -3.08 46.47
CA ALA A 515 4.47 -2.14 47.29
C ALA A 515 5.31 -0.92 47.72
N GLY A 516 5.74 -0.13 46.73
CA GLY A 516 6.55 1.07 46.93
C GLY A 516 5.86 2.10 47.84
N ILE A 517 6.68 2.82 48.63
CA ILE A 517 6.20 3.79 49.61
C ILE A 517 6.96 5.11 49.40
N PRO A 518 6.29 6.24 49.09
CA PRO A 518 6.95 7.51 48.84
C PRO A 518 7.89 7.93 49.98
N GLY A 519 9.12 8.34 49.62
CA GLY A 519 10.18 8.72 50.54
C GLY A 519 10.88 7.55 51.23
N GLN A 520 10.69 6.31 50.79
CA GLN A 520 11.54 5.16 51.15
C GLN A 520 12.50 4.84 50.00
N PRO A 521 13.64 4.16 50.27
CA PRO A 521 14.51 3.62 49.23
C PRO A 521 13.72 2.76 48.24
N ALA A 522 14.05 2.89 46.96
CA ALA A 522 13.40 2.15 45.89
C ALA A 522 13.86 0.69 45.83
N GLY A 523 12.97 -0.17 45.34
CA GLY A 523 13.20 -1.60 45.16
C GLY A 523 12.94 -2.46 46.40
N LYS A 524 12.66 -3.74 46.15
CA LYS A 524 12.45 -4.77 47.16
C LYS A 524 13.77 -5.45 47.55
N PRO A 525 14.04 -5.69 48.86
CA PRO A 525 15.21 -6.43 49.28
C PRO A 525 15.19 -7.92 48.86
N PHE A 526 16.15 -8.33 48.03
CA PHE A 526 16.40 -9.74 47.67
C PHE A 526 17.91 -10.02 47.66
N GLY A 527 18.34 -11.11 48.32
CA GLY A 527 19.75 -11.51 48.36
C GLY A 527 20.73 -10.54 49.05
N GLY A 528 20.25 -9.41 49.59
CA GLY A 528 21.09 -8.31 50.09
C GLY A 528 21.25 -7.13 49.11
N LEU A 529 20.59 -7.20 47.95
CA LEU A 529 20.43 -6.14 46.96
C LEU A 529 18.98 -5.64 46.94
N LEU A 530 18.71 -4.57 46.19
CA LEU A 530 17.38 -4.00 45.97
C LEU A 530 17.03 -4.17 44.48
N PHE A 531 15.77 -4.50 44.17
CA PHE A 531 15.29 -4.68 42.79
C PHE A 531 13.91 -4.08 42.60
N THR A 532 13.64 -3.48 41.45
CA THR A 532 12.26 -3.24 40.98
C THR A 532 11.87 -4.30 39.95
N PHE A 533 10.64 -4.78 40.03
CA PHE A 533 10.24 -6.04 39.41
C PHE A 533 9.74 -5.88 37.99
N ASP A 534 10.07 -6.86 37.16
CA ASP A 534 9.43 -7.09 35.87
C ASP A 534 8.11 -7.84 36.06
N GLY A 535 7.01 -7.31 35.51
CA GLY A 535 5.68 -7.90 35.54
C GLY A 535 5.38 -8.85 34.37
N ALA A 536 6.18 -8.83 33.29
CA ALA A 536 5.87 -9.49 32.03
C ALA A 536 6.69 -10.78 31.82
N GLY A 537 6.18 -11.91 32.32
CA GLY A 537 6.78 -13.22 32.08
C GLY A 537 6.48 -14.25 33.17
N GLN A 538 7.12 -15.41 33.07
CA GLN A 538 6.94 -16.53 34.01
C GLN A 538 8.14 -16.70 34.95
N LEU A 539 7.85 -16.72 36.25
CA LEU A 539 8.83 -16.94 37.31
C LEU A 539 9.53 -18.31 37.15
N GLY A 540 10.87 -18.26 37.12
CA GLY A 540 11.72 -19.46 37.03
C GLY A 540 12.04 -19.92 35.60
N ASN A 541 11.47 -19.26 34.59
CA ASN A 541 11.77 -19.52 33.18
C ASN A 541 12.91 -18.66 32.61
N ASN A 542 13.49 -17.73 33.37
CA ASN A 542 14.42 -16.72 32.83
C ASN A 542 13.76 -15.82 31.75
N GLU A 543 12.50 -15.46 32.01
CA GLU A 543 11.73 -14.44 31.27
C GLU A 543 11.72 -13.10 32.03
N LEU A 544 11.69 -13.14 33.37
CA LEU A 544 11.64 -11.95 34.22
C LEU A 544 13.05 -11.39 34.47
N HIS A 545 13.26 -10.12 34.13
CA HIS A 545 14.57 -9.45 34.26
C HIS A 545 14.48 -8.18 35.13
N ASP A 546 14.31 -8.39 36.43
CA ASP A 546 14.23 -7.33 37.46
C ASP A 546 15.40 -6.33 37.39
N LEU A 547 15.06 -5.04 37.48
CA LEU A 547 16.02 -3.93 37.49
C LEU A 547 16.63 -3.78 38.90
N GLN A 548 17.92 -4.07 39.06
CA GLN A 548 18.64 -3.81 40.30
C GLN A 548 18.72 -2.31 40.56
N VAL A 549 18.39 -1.88 41.78
CA VAL A 549 18.45 -0.48 42.23
C VAL A 549 19.80 -0.18 42.88
N LEU A 550 20.49 0.87 42.40
CA LEU A 550 21.82 1.26 42.88
C LEU A 550 21.83 2.69 43.42
N ASN A 551 22.65 2.92 44.47
CA ASN A 551 22.93 4.21 45.12
C ASN A 551 21.82 4.88 45.96
N GLU A 552 20.74 4.14 46.26
CA GLU A 552 19.62 4.55 47.13
C GLU A 552 18.66 5.64 46.56
N PRO A 553 18.25 5.61 45.27
CA PRO A 553 17.12 6.41 44.81
C PRO A 553 15.85 6.04 45.60
N THR A 554 14.85 6.93 45.57
CA THR A 554 13.66 6.79 46.42
C THR A 554 12.36 6.75 45.62
N TYR A 555 11.38 6.01 46.13
CA TYR A 555 10.02 6.06 45.60
C TYR A 555 9.41 7.45 45.83
N VAL A 556 8.61 7.92 44.88
CA VAL A 556 7.90 9.20 44.93
C VAL A 556 6.47 9.01 44.44
N ALA A 557 5.51 9.74 44.99
CA ALA A 557 4.12 9.68 44.55
C ALA A 557 3.97 10.33 43.16
N THR A 558 3.37 9.61 42.22
CA THR A 558 3.18 10.03 40.82
C THR A 558 1.71 10.29 40.50
N SER A 559 0.88 10.56 41.51
CA SER A 559 -0.56 10.88 41.35
C SER A 559 -0.86 12.16 40.54
N ASP A 560 0.16 12.91 40.10
CA ASP A 560 0.05 14.04 39.17
C ASP A 560 0.45 13.69 37.72
N ARG A 561 0.92 12.45 37.48
CA ARG A 561 1.16 11.87 36.16
C ARG A 561 -0.17 11.56 35.46
N PRO A 562 -0.32 11.82 34.15
CA PRO A 562 -1.49 11.37 33.42
C PRO A 562 -1.67 9.84 33.48
N LEU A 563 -2.91 9.37 33.47
CA LEU A 563 -3.30 7.94 33.58
C LEU A 563 -2.93 7.23 34.91
N ALA A 564 -2.08 7.81 35.76
CA ALA A 564 -1.65 7.20 37.00
C ALA A 564 -2.79 7.00 38.01
N SER A 565 -2.69 5.93 38.79
CA SER A 565 -3.63 5.66 39.88
C SER A 565 -3.43 6.65 41.04
N ALA A 566 -4.46 6.85 41.87
CA ALA A 566 -4.40 7.81 42.98
C ALA A 566 -3.34 7.50 44.05
N ASN A 567 -2.79 6.28 44.07
CA ASN A 567 -1.70 5.87 44.97
C ASN A 567 -0.43 5.49 44.20
N SER A 568 -0.36 5.82 42.90
CA SER A 568 0.75 5.44 42.02
C SER A 568 2.08 5.99 42.52
N VAL A 569 3.13 5.19 42.38
CA VAL A 569 4.50 5.57 42.71
C VAL A 569 5.46 5.22 41.57
N GLY A 570 6.41 6.13 41.35
CA GLY A 570 7.57 5.92 40.49
C GLY A 570 8.86 6.16 41.27
N ILE A 571 9.99 6.24 40.57
CA ILE A 571 11.31 6.38 41.18
C ILE A 571 11.92 7.74 40.84
N THR A 572 12.41 8.45 41.85
CA THR A 572 13.17 9.68 41.66
C THR A 572 14.67 9.38 41.63
N LEU A 573 15.38 10.05 40.71
CA LEU A 573 16.81 9.91 40.45
C LEU A 573 17.47 11.29 40.64
N ASP A 574 18.58 11.36 41.37
CA ASP A 574 19.17 12.64 41.79
C ASP A 574 20.00 13.36 40.72
N GLY A 575 20.47 12.64 39.71
CA GLY A 575 21.37 13.15 38.67
C GLY A 575 22.83 13.29 39.11
N ILE A 576 23.26 12.56 40.13
CA ILE A 576 24.64 12.50 40.62
C ILE A 576 25.20 11.09 40.45
N ASN A 577 24.49 10.06 40.95
CA ASN A 577 24.91 8.67 40.85
C ASN A 577 23.78 7.63 40.92
N ASP A 578 22.52 8.02 41.08
CA ASP A 578 21.40 7.07 41.06
C ASP A 578 21.21 6.42 39.68
N TYR A 579 21.01 5.09 39.65
CA TYR A 579 20.58 4.37 38.45
C TYR A 579 19.95 3.01 38.80
N LEU A 580 19.30 2.40 37.81
CA LEU A 580 18.84 1.03 37.84
C LEU A 580 19.49 0.23 36.72
N LEU A 581 19.69 -1.07 36.94
CA LEU A 581 20.51 -1.94 36.09
C LEU A 581 19.88 -3.32 35.91
N ALA A 582 19.68 -3.75 34.67
CA ALA A 582 19.29 -5.12 34.31
C ALA A 582 20.27 -5.69 33.27
N PRO A 583 20.26 -7.02 33.03
CA PRO A 583 20.97 -7.62 31.89
C PRO A 583 20.66 -6.90 30.57
N ASN A 584 21.59 -6.97 29.61
CA ASN A 584 21.40 -6.41 28.28
C ASN A 584 20.20 -7.08 27.58
N LEU A 585 19.26 -6.27 27.05
CA LEU A 585 18.08 -6.79 26.36
C LEU A 585 18.27 -6.80 24.84
N ASN A 586 19.14 -5.94 24.30
CA ASN A 586 19.75 -6.09 22.97
C ASN A 586 18.70 -6.18 21.82
N LEU A 587 18.91 -7.00 20.78
CA LEU A 587 17.80 -7.40 19.89
C LEU A 587 16.97 -8.51 20.58
N PRO A 588 15.64 -8.62 20.38
CA PRO A 588 14.83 -9.68 21.01
C PRO A 588 15.41 -11.09 20.78
N SER A 589 15.83 -11.39 19.55
CA SER A 589 16.50 -12.65 19.18
C SER A 589 17.77 -12.96 19.96
N THR A 590 18.54 -11.94 20.35
CA THR A 590 19.80 -12.05 21.12
C THR A 590 19.63 -11.72 22.60
N SER A 591 18.41 -11.46 23.06
CA SER A 591 18.09 -11.20 24.47
C SER A 591 18.25 -12.47 25.31
N ILE A 592 18.54 -12.32 26.60
CA ILE A 592 18.71 -13.44 27.54
C ILE A 592 17.42 -14.27 27.74
N ALA A 593 16.24 -13.73 27.43
CA ALA A 593 14.96 -14.43 27.44
C ALA A 593 14.72 -15.30 26.18
N SER A 594 15.50 -15.09 25.11
CA SER A 594 15.42 -15.84 23.85
C SER A 594 16.03 -17.24 23.97
N ILE A 595 15.41 -18.24 23.34
CA ILE A 595 16.01 -19.57 23.12
C ILE A 595 17.31 -19.53 22.33
N GLY A 596 17.54 -18.44 21.57
CA GLY A 596 18.73 -18.20 20.75
C GLY A 596 19.89 -17.52 21.47
N TYR A 597 19.79 -17.27 22.78
CA TYR A 597 20.82 -16.60 23.56
C TYR A 597 22.13 -17.42 23.66
N ASP A 598 23.21 -16.90 23.04
CA ASP A 598 24.53 -17.55 22.99
C ASP A 598 25.64 -16.80 23.78
N ASP A 599 25.33 -15.65 24.39
CA ASP A 599 26.34 -14.66 24.83
C ASP A 599 26.43 -14.47 26.36
N SER A 600 26.67 -15.56 27.12
CA SER A 600 27.04 -15.47 28.53
C SER A 600 28.54 -15.17 28.70
N PRO A 601 28.94 -14.05 29.36
CA PRO A 601 30.33 -13.77 29.69
C PRO A 601 31.01 -14.86 30.54
N ASP A 602 30.21 -15.58 31.33
CA ASP A 602 30.65 -16.63 32.26
C ASP A 602 30.58 -18.04 31.67
N GLY A 603 30.16 -18.19 30.41
CA GLY A 603 30.04 -19.49 29.73
C GLY A 603 28.90 -20.39 30.24
N VAL A 604 27.88 -19.81 30.87
CA VAL A 604 26.69 -20.51 31.38
C VAL A 604 25.45 -19.94 30.70
N ASN A 605 25.19 -20.36 29.46
CA ASN A 605 23.99 -19.99 28.70
C ASN A 605 22.77 -20.73 29.29
N ILE A 606 22.05 -20.08 30.21
CA ILE A 606 20.65 -20.43 30.53
C ILE A 606 19.78 -19.47 29.73
N ALA A 607 19.45 -19.88 28.50
CA ALA A 607 18.48 -19.18 27.67
C ALA A 607 17.07 -19.27 28.28
N GLY A 608 16.27 -18.21 28.13
CA GLY A 608 14.83 -18.28 28.37
C GLY A 608 14.09 -19.10 27.31
N PRO A 609 12.79 -19.42 27.51
CA PRO A 609 12.00 -20.25 26.60
C PRO A 609 11.35 -19.48 25.45
N LEU A 610 11.49 -18.15 25.39
CA LEU A 610 10.78 -17.35 24.40
C LEU A 610 11.44 -17.55 23.03
N ASN A 611 10.65 -18.00 22.05
CA ASN A 611 11.16 -18.13 20.70
C ASN A 611 11.16 -16.75 20.04
N TYR A 612 12.26 -16.02 20.22
CA TYR A 612 12.54 -14.75 19.54
C TYR A 612 13.49 -14.91 18.36
N ASN A 613 13.73 -16.14 17.88
CA ASN A 613 14.47 -16.34 16.63
C ASN A 613 13.84 -15.47 15.55
N ASN A 614 14.66 -14.72 14.81
CA ASN A 614 14.19 -13.78 13.80
C ASN A 614 13.24 -12.65 14.29
N ILE A 615 13.33 -12.24 15.55
CA ILE A 615 12.68 -11.01 16.01
C ILE A 615 13.73 -9.96 16.39
N THR A 616 13.70 -8.81 15.72
CA THR A 616 14.63 -7.67 15.88
C THR A 616 13.96 -6.44 16.48
N ASP A 617 12.65 -6.34 16.32
CA ASP A 617 11.94 -5.07 16.46
C ASP A 617 11.28 -4.97 17.83
N ARG A 618 11.38 -3.78 18.41
CA ARG A 618 10.84 -3.48 19.74
C ARG A 618 10.42 -2.03 19.88
N SER A 619 9.57 -1.79 20.85
CA SER A 619 9.33 -0.48 21.43
C SER A 619 9.84 -0.45 22.88
N LEU A 620 10.17 0.75 23.34
CA LEU A 620 10.49 1.09 24.71
C LEU A 620 9.70 2.36 25.04
N ALA A 621 8.76 2.28 25.97
CA ALA A 621 7.85 3.37 26.32
C ALA A 621 7.79 3.59 27.84
N PHE A 622 7.81 4.84 28.28
CA PHE A 622 7.81 5.21 29.68
C PHE A 622 7.28 6.62 29.93
N TRP A 623 6.92 6.91 31.17
CA TRP A 623 6.62 8.27 31.62
C TRP A 623 7.82 8.87 32.34
N VAL A 624 8.09 10.15 32.08
CA VAL A 624 9.23 10.86 32.68
C VAL A 624 8.88 12.29 33.05
N LYS A 625 9.49 12.77 34.14
CA LYS A 625 9.44 14.15 34.61
C LYS A 625 10.86 14.67 34.88
N PRO A 626 11.57 15.20 33.87
CA PRO A 626 12.94 15.72 34.02
C PRO A 626 12.96 16.95 34.93
N ALA A 627 13.91 17.04 35.87
CA ALA A 627 13.98 18.13 36.83
C ALA A 627 14.61 19.40 36.22
N GLY A 628 13.96 20.56 36.34
CA GLY A 628 14.44 21.83 35.77
C GLY A 628 15.82 22.28 36.31
N SER A 629 16.24 21.77 37.47
CA SER A 629 17.59 21.96 38.00
C SER A 629 18.71 21.36 37.15
N SER A 630 18.41 20.43 36.23
CA SER A 630 19.39 19.73 35.38
C SER A 630 19.38 20.17 33.91
N GLN A 631 18.52 21.12 33.50
CA GLN A 631 18.25 21.45 32.10
C GLN A 631 19.48 21.75 31.21
N ASN A 632 20.59 22.24 31.78
CA ASN A 632 21.83 22.56 31.06
C ASN A 632 22.85 21.40 31.09
N ARG A 633 22.41 20.15 31.27
CA ARG A 633 23.27 18.96 31.36
C ARG A 633 22.80 17.88 30.38
N THR A 634 23.77 17.23 29.74
CA THR A 634 23.54 15.95 29.07
C THR A 634 23.16 14.88 30.09
N GLN A 635 22.10 14.14 29.82
CA GLN A 635 21.53 13.11 30.69
C GLN A 635 21.04 11.93 29.85
N SER A 636 21.23 10.70 30.33
CA SER A 636 20.68 9.48 29.73
C SER A 636 19.55 8.95 30.61
N ILE A 637 18.35 8.83 30.04
CA ILE A 637 17.13 8.46 30.79
C ILE A 637 16.98 6.94 30.83
N VAL A 638 16.94 6.31 29.66
CA VAL A 638 16.90 4.84 29.50
C VAL A 638 17.79 4.46 28.33
N MET A 639 18.67 3.49 28.55
CA MET A 639 19.65 3.02 27.57
C MET A 639 19.65 1.49 27.59
N ASP A 640 19.08 0.86 26.56
CA ASP A 640 19.33 -0.55 26.25
C ASP A 640 20.58 -0.61 25.38
N SER A 641 21.71 -0.85 26.03
CA SER A 641 23.05 -0.73 25.46
C SER A 641 23.40 0.67 24.91
N ASN A 642 24.40 0.77 24.02
CA ASN A 642 24.62 1.98 23.20
C ASN A 642 23.81 1.99 21.89
N GLN A 643 22.90 1.03 21.70
CA GLN A 643 22.20 0.80 20.45
C GLN A 643 20.76 1.33 20.42
N HIS A 644 20.08 1.46 21.57
CA HIS A 644 18.69 1.91 21.65
C HIS A 644 18.45 2.65 22.98
N GLY A 645 18.22 3.98 22.95
CA GLY A 645 18.00 4.73 24.19
C GLY A 645 17.58 6.18 24.02
N VAL A 646 17.09 6.78 25.12
CA VAL A 646 16.54 8.13 25.19
C VAL A 646 17.39 9.01 26.11
N ARG A 647 17.71 10.21 25.63
CA ARG A 647 18.64 11.16 26.24
C ARG A 647 18.09 12.58 26.21
N ILE A 648 18.69 13.43 27.02
CA ILE A 648 18.51 14.89 27.00
C ILE A 648 19.88 15.49 26.70
N VAL A 649 19.96 16.37 25.70
CA VAL A 649 21.19 17.06 25.29
C VAL A 649 20.88 18.55 25.16
N ASP A 650 21.61 19.40 25.87
CA ASP A 650 21.43 20.87 25.87
C ASP A 650 19.97 21.34 26.09
N GLY A 651 19.21 20.60 26.90
CA GLY A 651 17.80 20.88 27.22
C GLY A 651 16.79 20.36 26.19
N LYS A 652 17.24 19.67 25.14
CA LYS A 652 16.41 19.09 24.08
C LYS A 652 16.35 17.57 24.15
N TRP A 653 15.32 17.00 23.54
CA TRP A 653 15.21 15.55 23.36
C TRP A 653 16.29 15.02 22.42
N SER A 654 16.75 13.81 22.68
CA SER A 654 17.74 13.10 21.86
C SER A 654 17.50 11.61 21.97
N MET A 655 17.70 10.87 20.89
CA MET A 655 17.78 9.41 20.95
C MET A 655 19.18 8.95 20.59
N ARG A 656 19.64 7.87 21.22
CA ARG A 656 20.76 7.07 20.71
C ARG A 656 20.19 5.87 20.00
N TYR A 657 20.51 5.74 18.72
CA TYR A 657 20.09 4.62 17.90
C TYR A 657 21.26 4.11 17.05
N ALA A 658 21.48 2.79 17.02
CA ALA A 658 22.58 2.13 16.32
C ALA A 658 23.96 2.80 16.54
N GLY A 659 24.28 3.13 17.80
CA GLY A 659 25.54 3.76 18.21
C GLY A 659 25.69 5.25 17.87
N ILE A 660 24.67 5.92 17.34
CA ILE A 660 24.71 7.34 16.94
C ILE A 660 23.63 8.14 17.68
N ASP A 661 24.00 9.34 18.11
CA ASP A 661 23.09 10.32 18.72
C ASP A 661 22.34 11.10 17.63
N GLN A 662 21.01 11.03 17.65
CA GLN A 662 20.12 11.88 16.87
C GLN A 662 19.44 12.88 17.80
N ASN A 663 19.94 14.12 17.80
CA ASN A 663 19.37 15.20 18.60
C ASN A 663 18.13 15.78 17.90
N SER A 664 17.08 16.02 18.69
CA SER A 664 15.90 16.77 18.27
C SER A 664 16.16 18.27 18.33
N ASP A 665 15.34 19.04 17.62
CA ASP A 665 15.21 20.48 17.84
C ASP A 665 14.12 20.86 18.87
N ILE A 666 13.39 19.88 19.41
CA ILE A 666 12.32 20.07 20.39
C ILE A 666 12.87 20.14 21.83
N ASP A 667 12.53 21.21 22.53
CA ASP A 667 12.89 21.43 23.94
C ASP A 667 12.14 20.47 24.88
N VAL A 668 12.80 20.06 25.97
CA VAL A 668 12.21 19.24 27.03
C VAL A 668 11.31 20.09 27.94
N ALA A 669 10.10 19.61 28.22
CA ALA A 669 9.20 20.21 29.20
C ALA A 669 9.62 19.87 30.64
N PHE A 670 10.67 20.53 31.14
CA PHE A 670 11.16 20.32 32.51
C PHE A 670 10.10 20.62 33.58
N ASP A 671 10.15 19.87 34.67
CA ASP A 671 9.19 19.85 35.78
C ASP A 671 7.74 19.49 35.39
N ALA A 672 7.53 19.00 34.16
CA ALA A 672 6.27 18.45 33.65
C ALA A 672 6.43 16.97 33.23
N TRP A 673 5.31 16.25 33.21
CA TRP A 673 5.27 14.85 32.75
C TRP A 673 5.15 14.78 31.24
N SER A 674 5.97 13.95 30.60
CA SER A 674 5.81 13.50 29.22
C SER A 674 5.78 11.98 29.13
N HIS A 675 4.99 11.45 28.20
CA HIS A 675 5.08 10.07 27.75
C HIS A 675 6.08 9.99 26.60
N VAL A 676 7.06 9.11 26.71
CA VAL A 676 8.11 8.94 25.70
C VAL A 676 8.07 7.52 25.18
N MET A 677 8.14 7.36 23.86
CA MET A 677 8.27 6.07 23.21
C MET A 677 9.41 6.14 22.19
N LEU A 678 10.42 5.29 22.36
CA LEU A 678 11.40 5.00 21.32
C LEU A 678 11.02 3.65 20.71
N VAL A 679 10.76 3.61 19.41
CA VAL A 679 10.31 2.40 18.71
C VAL A 679 11.13 2.19 17.44
N ARG A 680 11.39 0.93 17.09
CA ARG A 680 11.80 0.51 15.75
C ARG A 680 10.56 -0.06 15.05
N PRO A 681 9.70 0.77 14.45
CA PRO A 681 8.53 0.28 13.73
C PRO A 681 8.99 -0.17 12.35
N ARG A 682 8.51 -1.33 11.89
CA ARG A 682 8.57 -1.67 10.48
C ARG A 682 7.65 -0.72 9.72
N GLY A 683 8.19 0.41 9.24
CA GLY A 683 7.46 1.48 8.55
C GLY A 683 8.15 2.85 8.48
N ALA A 684 9.48 2.89 8.52
CA ALA A 684 10.27 4.13 8.50
C ALA A 684 11.76 3.84 8.21
N GLU A 685 12.14 3.61 6.95
CA GLU A 685 13.51 3.36 6.45
C GLU A 685 14.35 2.32 7.24
N GLY A 686 13.73 1.31 7.85
CA GLY A 686 14.40 0.33 8.74
C GLY A 686 14.98 0.95 10.02
N GLY A 687 14.51 2.15 10.38
CA GLY A 687 15.03 3.00 11.43
C GLY A 687 14.28 2.94 12.76
N SER A 688 14.58 3.91 13.62
CA SER A 688 13.85 4.16 14.86
C SER A 688 13.32 5.59 14.92
N ILE A 689 12.17 5.75 15.59
CA ILE A 689 11.49 7.02 15.83
C ILE A 689 11.35 7.22 17.34
N LEU A 690 11.73 8.42 17.80
CA LEU A 690 11.45 8.92 19.13
C LEU A 690 10.17 9.76 19.11
N TYR A 691 9.15 9.27 19.78
CA TYR A 691 7.91 9.98 20.07
C TYR A 691 7.93 10.59 21.47
N VAL A 692 7.49 11.84 21.60
CA VAL A 692 7.21 12.51 22.87
C VAL A 692 5.80 13.05 22.83
N ASP A 693 4.97 12.65 23.79
CA ASP A 693 3.54 13.01 23.88
C ASP A 693 2.79 12.82 22.56
N GLY A 694 3.16 11.76 21.83
CA GLY A 694 2.58 11.36 20.54
C GLY A 694 3.07 12.13 19.30
N ILE A 695 4.06 13.02 19.43
CA ILE A 695 4.71 13.76 18.34
C ILE A 695 6.08 13.13 18.03
N ALA A 696 6.42 12.96 16.75
CA ALA A 696 7.71 12.42 16.33
C ALA A 696 8.79 13.51 16.40
N VAL A 697 9.65 13.46 17.42
CA VAL A 697 10.63 14.54 17.69
C VAL A 697 12.02 14.25 17.12
N ALA A 698 12.35 12.99 16.85
CA ALA A 698 13.56 12.57 16.16
C ALA A 698 13.34 11.23 15.47
N ALA A 699 13.99 11.01 14.32
CA ALA A 699 13.99 9.71 13.64
C ALA A 699 15.35 9.47 12.97
N ARG A 700 15.71 8.20 12.74
CA ARG A 700 17.00 7.84 12.15
C ARG A 700 16.93 6.47 11.46
N PRO A 701 17.37 6.35 10.19
CA PRO A 701 17.40 5.07 9.48
C PRO A 701 18.56 4.17 9.94
N GLY A 702 18.40 2.87 9.68
CA GLY A 702 19.45 1.85 9.75
C GLY A 702 19.35 0.86 10.91
N ASP A 703 20.07 -0.26 10.77
CA ASP A 703 20.09 -1.33 11.77
C ASP A 703 20.88 -1.00 13.02
N TYR A 704 20.32 -1.39 14.18
CA TYR A 704 21.09 -1.57 15.40
C TYR A 704 21.43 -3.04 15.62
N GLY A 705 22.66 -3.30 16.07
CA GLY A 705 23.22 -4.65 16.15
C GLY A 705 23.33 -5.19 17.57
N GLY A 706 23.80 -6.43 17.67
CA GLY A 706 24.10 -7.08 18.95
C GLY A 706 25.10 -6.28 19.82
N ALA A 707 24.70 -5.91 21.03
CA ALA A 707 25.54 -5.21 22.00
C ALA A 707 25.56 -5.88 23.39
N HIS A 708 26.67 -5.71 24.10
CA HIS A 708 26.93 -6.34 25.41
C HIS A 708 26.68 -5.39 26.58
N GLU A 709 26.39 -4.11 26.33
CA GLU A 709 26.06 -3.12 27.35
C GLU A 709 24.66 -3.33 27.94
N GLU A 710 24.59 -3.21 29.27
CA GLU A 710 23.43 -3.49 30.11
C GLU A 710 22.22 -2.58 29.79
N LEU A 711 21.01 -2.99 30.21
CA LEU A 711 19.88 -2.07 30.30
C LEU A 711 20.11 -1.17 31.53
N VAL A 712 20.23 0.13 31.29
CA VAL A 712 20.47 1.15 32.32
C VAL A 712 19.33 2.17 32.31
N VAL A 713 18.73 2.41 33.46
CA VAL A 713 17.79 3.52 33.69
C VAL A 713 18.47 4.55 34.59
N GLY A 714 18.49 5.80 34.17
CA GLY A 714 19.04 6.92 34.94
C GLY A 714 20.51 7.25 34.72
N SER A 715 21.23 6.50 33.88
CA SER A 715 22.64 6.74 33.55
C SER A 715 22.97 6.23 32.14
N ASN A 716 24.21 6.48 31.69
CA ASN A 716 24.70 5.95 30.42
C ASN A 716 25.45 4.63 30.60
N THR A 717 25.68 3.92 29.49
CA THR A 717 26.32 2.60 29.44
C THR A 717 27.85 2.66 29.42
N SER A 718 28.48 3.67 30.04
CA SER A 718 29.94 3.81 30.07
C SER A 718 30.61 2.60 30.75
N ARG A 719 31.72 2.16 30.15
CA ARG A 719 32.59 1.08 30.64
C ARG A 719 34.03 1.59 30.82
N ASP A 720 34.80 0.94 31.69
CA ASP A 720 36.23 1.21 31.88
C ASP A 720 37.12 0.55 30.80
N GLU A 721 38.43 0.73 30.91
CA GLU A 721 39.42 0.12 30.01
C GLU A 721 39.42 -1.43 30.01
N THR A 722 38.79 -2.06 31.01
CA THR A 722 38.61 -3.52 31.12
C THR A 722 37.27 -4.01 30.58
N ARG A 723 36.42 -3.09 30.06
CA ARG A 723 35.01 -3.31 29.70
C ARG A 723 34.08 -3.59 30.88
N THR A 724 34.51 -3.33 32.12
CA THR A 724 33.62 -3.41 33.27
C THR A 724 32.68 -2.19 33.26
N PHE A 725 31.38 -2.39 33.49
CA PHE A 725 30.42 -1.29 33.60
C PHE A 725 30.76 -0.40 34.81
N THR A 726 30.84 0.91 34.63
CA THR A 726 31.29 1.84 35.69
C THR A 726 30.15 2.47 36.49
N GLY A 727 28.90 2.10 36.21
CA GLY A 727 27.72 2.86 36.67
C GLY A 727 27.40 4.07 35.79
N GLY A 728 27.96 4.13 34.58
CA GLY A 728 28.07 5.36 33.80
C GLY A 728 29.25 6.23 34.24
N THR A 729 29.38 7.44 33.68
CA THR A 729 30.47 8.38 34.03
C THR A 729 30.01 9.81 34.36
N ASP A 730 29.15 10.43 33.54
CA ASP A 730 28.77 11.85 33.72
C ASP A 730 27.29 12.17 33.38
N GLU A 731 26.56 11.26 32.71
CA GLU A 731 25.22 11.52 32.13
C GLU A 731 24.06 11.08 33.04
N PHE A 732 24.20 11.18 34.36
CA PHE A 732 23.15 10.80 35.32
C PHE A 732 21.90 11.67 35.18
N PHE A 733 20.73 11.04 35.04
CA PHE A 733 19.43 11.70 34.93
C PHE A 733 18.93 12.23 36.29
N SER A 734 18.41 13.45 36.27
CA SER A 734 17.77 14.09 37.43
C SER A 734 16.27 14.27 37.14
N GLY A 735 15.41 13.63 37.92
CA GLY A 735 13.96 13.67 37.70
C GLY A 735 13.20 12.50 38.32
N ILE A 736 12.05 12.18 37.72
CA ILE A 736 11.21 11.02 38.06
C ILE A 736 10.97 10.19 36.79
N ILE A 737 10.99 8.86 36.91
CA ILE A 737 10.54 7.92 35.87
C ILE A 737 9.49 6.97 36.45
N ASP A 738 8.51 6.59 35.62
CA ASP A 738 7.36 5.75 35.99
C ASP A 738 6.88 4.91 34.76
N ASP A 739 6.22 3.77 35.00
CA ASP A 739 5.71 2.80 34.00
C ASP A 739 6.66 2.55 32.79
N LEU A 740 7.82 1.93 32.99
CA LEU A 740 8.71 1.55 31.89
C LEU A 740 8.30 0.20 31.29
N THR A 741 7.83 0.23 30.05
CA THR A 741 7.41 -0.95 29.28
C THR A 741 8.30 -1.17 28.06
N LEU A 742 8.53 -2.44 27.71
CA LEU A 742 9.12 -2.83 26.44
C LEU A 742 8.21 -3.84 25.75
N SER A 743 7.97 -3.65 24.46
CA SER A 743 7.17 -4.59 23.65
C SER A 743 7.97 -5.09 22.46
N VAL A 744 7.71 -6.33 22.06
CA VAL A 744 8.32 -7.04 20.95
C VAL A 744 7.36 -7.07 19.75
N ILE A 745 7.91 -6.95 18.55
CA ILE A 745 7.18 -6.68 17.31
C ILE A 745 7.69 -7.62 16.21
N GLY A 746 6.80 -8.20 15.40
CA GLY A 746 7.12 -9.13 14.31
C GLY A 746 6.39 -10.47 14.40
N ASP A 747 6.59 -11.35 13.41
CA ASP A 747 5.99 -12.69 13.36
C ASP A 747 7.00 -13.73 12.88
N ASN A 748 7.39 -14.63 13.80
CA ASN A 748 8.28 -15.76 13.55
C ASN A 748 7.56 -17.12 13.67
N SER A 749 6.23 -17.15 13.46
CA SER A 749 5.43 -18.39 13.55
C SER A 749 5.89 -19.49 12.59
N SER A 750 6.54 -19.16 11.48
CA SER A 750 7.10 -20.13 10.51
C SER A 750 8.21 -21.00 11.08
N VAL A 751 9.11 -20.42 11.88
CA VAL A 751 10.22 -21.13 12.54
C VAL A 751 9.79 -21.75 13.87
N GLY A 752 8.49 -21.99 14.04
CA GLY A 752 7.90 -22.52 15.26
C GLY A 752 7.86 -21.51 16.41
N GLY A 753 7.83 -20.21 16.10
CA GLY A 753 7.66 -19.13 17.05
C GLY A 753 6.21 -18.68 17.22
N THR A 754 6.00 -17.38 17.41
CA THR A 754 4.70 -16.75 17.68
C THR A 754 4.57 -15.45 16.87
N ASN A 755 3.35 -15.06 16.52
CA ASN A 755 3.09 -13.71 16.02
C ASN A 755 3.06 -12.75 17.23
N TYR A 756 4.05 -11.87 17.33
CA TYR A 756 4.17 -10.85 18.39
C TYR A 756 3.49 -9.53 18.02
N GLY A 757 2.95 -9.40 16.80
CA GLY A 757 2.17 -8.28 16.34
C GLY A 757 2.89 -7.30 15.42
N VAL A 758 2.13 -6.31 14.95
CA VAL A 758 2.60 -5.20 14.10
C VAL A 758 2.36 -3.90 14.86
N PHE A 759 3.30 -2.96 14.77
CA PHE A 759 3.16 -1.66 15.39
C PHE A 759 2.07 -0.83 14.69
N ASN A 760 1.18 -0.25 15.49
CA ASN A 760 0.25 0.78 15.08
C ASN A 760 0.30 1.91 16.11
N LEU A 761 0.76 3.09 15.67
CA LEU A 761 0.98 4.25 16.54
C LEU A 761 -0.28 4.68 17.30
N ALA A 762 -1.46 4.57 16.67
CA ALA A 762 -2.73 4.95 17.27
C ALA A 762 -3.15 4.04 18.44
N THR A 763 -2.66 2.79 18.49
CA THR A 763 -3.02 1.81 19.52
C THR A 763 -1.90 1.47 20.50
N ASP A 764 -0.66 1.38 20.05
CA ASP A 764 0.47 0.93 20.89
C ASP A 764 1.10 2.08 21.69
N ASN A 765 0.93 3.35 21.27
CA ASN A 765 1.39 4.50 22.05
C ASN A 765 0.33 4.90 23.09
N GLN A 766 0.63 4.69 24.37
CA GLN A 766 -0.33 4.89 25.46
C GLN A 766 -0.91 6.30 25.52
N TYR A 767 -0.10 7.33 25.28
CA TYR A 767 -0.57 8.73 25.24
C TYR A 767 -1.58 8.95 24.11
N ILE A 768 -1.30 8.42 22.91
CA ILE A 768 -2.19 8.57 21.76
C ILE A 768 -3.49 7.81 22.01
N ALA A 769 -3.41 6.53 22.33
CA ALA A 769 -4.55 5.64 22.51
C ALA A 769 -5.46 6.03 23.70
N SER A 770 -4.87 6.50 24.81
CA SER A 770 -5.58 6.70 26.09
C SER A 770 -5.79 8.16 26.48
N ILE A 771 -5.20 9.13 25.78
CA ILE A 771 -5.36 10.57 26.06
C ILE A 771 -5.77 11.32 24.78
N ALA A 772 -4.95 11.30 23.72
CA ALA A 772 -5.14 12.19 22.58
C ALA A 772 -6.30 11.79 21.66
N LEU A 773 -6.51 10.50 21.42
CA LEU A 773 -7.59 9.95 20.59
C LEU A 773 -8.71 9.28 21.42
N ALA A 774 -8.67 9.43 22.75
CA ALA A 774 -9.56 8.73 23.67
C ALA A 774 -11.02 9.21 23.56
N GLY A 775 -11.81 8.50 22.74
CA GLY A 775 -13.21 8.84 22.45
C GLY A 775 -13.37 9.80 21.26
N THR A 776 -12.29 10.14 20.57
CA THR A 776 -12.28 10.90 19.32
C THR A 776 -12.83 10.04 18.18
N SER A 777 -13.62 10.61 17.28
CA SER A 777 -14.05 9.89 16.07
C SER A 777 -12.89 9.81 15.07
N ILE A 778 -12.82 8.75 14.26
CA ILE A 778 -11.84 8.73 13.17
C ILE A 778 -12.19 9.73 12.04
N ALA A 779 -13.48 10.09 11.93
CA ALA A 779 -13.97 11.16 11.05
C ALA A 779 -13.83 12.58 11.63
N ASP A 780 -13.42 12.71 12.90
CA ASP A 780 -12.96 13.99 13.47
C ASP A 780 -11.49 14.13 13.04
N VAL A 781 -11.31 14.76 11.87
CA VAL A 781 -10.03 14.92 11.19
C VAL A 781 -9.24 16.02 11.85
N ASN A 782 -9.87 17.16 12.13
CA ASN A 782 -9.19 18.34 12.68
C ASN A 782 -8.92 18.26 14.20
N MET A 783 -9.52 17.28 14.88
CA MET A 783 -9.40 17.01 16.33
C MET A 783 -9.98 18.10 17.25
N ASP A 784 -11.03 18.83 16.81
CA ASP A 784 -11.75 19.80 17.66
C ASP A 784 -12.77 19.16 18.63
N GLY A 785 -13.08 17.88 18.45
CA GLY A 785 -14.07 17.12 19.23
C GLY A 785 -15.46 17.04 18.59
N SER A 786 -15.62 17.52 17.35
CA SER A 786 -16.89 17.59 16.63
C SER A 786 -16.72 17.12 15.18
N VAL A 787 -17.38 16.02 14.80
CA VAL A 787 -17.42 15.58 13.40
C VAL A 787 -18.33 16.53 12.61
N ASN A 788 -17.72 17.53 11.98
CA ASN A 788 -18.39 18.48 11.11
C ASN A 788 -17.41 19.21 10.20
N GLY A 789 -17.90 19.60 9.04
CA GLY A 789 -17.35 20.73 8.34
C GLY A 789 -18.36 21.28 7.37
N ASP A 790 -17.82 21.88 6.32
CA ASP A 790 -18.33 21.56 5.01
C ASP A 790 -17.26 21.43 3.93
N GLY A 791 -16.07 22.02 4.09
CA GLY A 791 -15.06 22.18 3.05
C GLY A 791 -14.88 23.66 2.66
N THR A 792 -15.84 24.53 2.98
CA THR A 792 -15.74 26.00 2.85
C THR A 792 -15.35 26.70 4.16
N GLY A 793 -15.33 25.98 5.28
CA GLY A 793 -14.97 26.50 6.58
C GLY A 793 -13.46 26.72 6.76
N ALA A 794 -13.08 26.99 8.01
CA ALA A 794 -11.67 27.00 8.40
C ALA A 794 -11.27 25.60 8.88
N VAL A 795 -10.11 25.10 8.46
CA VAL A 795 -9.55 23.78 8.83
C VAL A 795 -9.52 23.49 10.34
N THR A 796 -9.64 24.50 11.20
CA THR A 796 -9.68 24.39 12.66
C THR A 796 -11.07 24.10 13.24
N SER A 797 -12.07 23.90 12.39
CA SER A 797 -13.49 23.70 12.74
C SER A 797 -14.28 23.02 11.61
N ASP A 798 -13.55 22.39 10.68
CA ASP A 798 -14.06 21.86 9.42
C ASP A 798 -13.18 20.67 9.02
N ASP A 799 -13.67 19.46 9.30
CA ASP A 799 -12.95 18.20 9.03
C ASP A 799 -12.63 17.99 7.56
N VAL A 800 -13.51 18.45 6.67
CA VAL A 800 -13.34 18.25 5.24
C VAL A 800 -12.38 19.28 4.66
N SER A 801 -12.44 20.53 5.10
CA SER A 801 -11.35 21.48 4.82
C SER A 801 -10.01 20.96 5.37
N ALA A 802 -9.98 20.32 6.54
CA ALA A 802 -8.74 19.77 7.11
C ALA A 802 -8.19 18.60 6.29
N PHE A 803 -9.02 17.61 5.92
CA PHE A 803 -8.62 16.48 5.07
C PHE A 803 -8.17 16.95 3.67
N VAL A 804 -8.93 17.85 3.05
CA VAL A 804 -8.65 18.40 1.71
C VAL A 804 -7.38 19.25 1.69
N ALA A 805 -7.15 20.08 2.73
CA ALA A 805 -5.93 20.87 2.85
C ALA A 805 -4.70 20.02 3.24
N GLY A 806 -4.94 18.87 3.86
CA GLY A 806 -3.91 17.90 4.20
C GLY A 806 -3.60 16.89 3.09
N TRP A 807 -4.37 16.81 1.99
CA TRP A 807 -4.11 15.85 0.91
C TRP A 807 -2.68 15.94 0.36
N ARG A 808 -1.97 14.80 0.29
CA ARG A 808 -0.53 14.68 -0.03
C ARG A 808 0.42 15.36 0.96
N HIS A 809 -0.04 15.78 2.14
CA HIS A 809 0.86 16.22 3.21
C HIS A 809 1.72 15.05 3.67
N GLU A 810 3.04 15.20 3.58
CA GLU A 810 4.03 14.22 4.01
C GLU A 810 4.88 14.80 5.15
N ASN A 811 5.01 14.05 6.24
CA ASN A 811 5.86 14.43 7.38
C ASN A 811 7.19 13.68 7.38
N LEU A 812 8.28 14.43 7.26
CA LEU A 812 9.65 13.92 7.26
C LEU A 812 10.42 14.40 8.50
N VAL A 813 10.62 13.50 9.45
CA VAL A 813 11.42 13.75 10.65
C VAL A 813 12.85 13.30 10.38
N ASN A 814 13.79 14.25 10.36
CA ASN A 814 15.20 14.00 10.01
C ASN A 814 15.43 13.31 8.64
N GLY A 815 14.45 13.39 7.72
CA GLY A 815 14.49 12.75 6.41
C GLY A 815 13.75 11.40 6.32
N VAL A 816 13.29 10.87 7.46
CA VAL A 816 12.52 9.62 7.57
C VAL A 816 11.03 9.95 7.67
N ARG A 817 10.16 9.23 6.96
CA ARG A 817 8.71 9.40 7.10
C ARG A 817 8.23 8.97 8.47
N ALA A 818 7.36 9.77 9.09
CA ALA A 818 6.79 9.44 10.39
C ALA A 818 5.39 10.05 10.55
N GLY A 819 4.37 9.20 10.67
CA GLY A 819 3.07 9.63 11.18
C GLY A 819 3.15 9.97 12.67
N ASP A 820 2.38 10.98 13.08
CA ASP A 820 2.27 11.43 14.47
C ASP A 820 0.95 12.19 14.74
N LEU A 821 0.73 12.69 15.95
CA LEU A 821 -0.50 13.42 16.27
C LEU A 821 -0.72 14.70 15.44
N SER A 822 0.33 15.30 14.89
CA SER A 822 0.20 16.48 14.02
C SER A 822 -0.25 16.07 12.62
N THR A 823 0.27 14.98 12.05
CA THR A 823 -0.19 14.46 10.75
C THR A 823 -1.64 13.97 10.83
N ARG A 824 -2.02 13.35 11.96
CA ARG A 824 -3.40 12.91 12.21
C ARG A 824 -4.42 14.07 12.16
N SER A 825 -4.00 15.30 12.51
CA SER A 825 -4.85 16.50 12.36
C SER A 825 -5.00 17.00 10.92
N LEU A 826 -4.24 16.43 9.99
CA LEU A 826 -4.18 16.75 8.56
C LEU A 826 -4.71 15.59 7.69
N GLY A 827 -5.43 14.62 8.29
CA GLY A 827 -6.04 13.52 7.55
C GLY A 827 -5.19 12.27 7.36
N ASP A 828 -4.00 12.17 7.97
CA ASP A 828 -3.25 10.92 8.09
C ASP A 828 -3.91 10.04 9.16
N LEU A 829 -4.91 9.26 8.74
CA LEU A 829 -5.79 8.47 9.61
C LEU A 829 -5.20 7.08 9.90
N ASN A 830 -4.34 6.55 9.03
CA ASN A 830 -3.55 5.35 9.32
C ASN A 830 -2.29 5.64 10.17
N MET A 831 -1.88 6.90 10.28
CA MET A 831 -0.68 7.39 10.96
C MET A 831 0.63 6.84 10.34
N ASP A 832 0.68 6.74 9.00
CA ASP A 832 1.87 6.35 8.23
C ASP A 832 2.77 7.54 7.84
N GLY A 833 2.31 8.77 8.07
CA GLY A 833 3.04 10.01 7.78
C GLY A 833 2.67 10.65 6.45
N ILE A 834 1.67 10.15 5.72
CA ILE A 834 1.14 10.81 4.53
C ILE A 834 -0.38 10.70 4.36
N THR A 835 -1.09 11.83 4.28
CA THR A 835 -2.52 11.85 3.91
C THR A 835 -2.70 11.47 2.45
N ASN A 836 -3.28 10.30 2.18
CA ASN A 836 -3.46 9.77 0.83
C ASN A 836 -4.78 8.97 0.66
N LEU A 837 -4.84 8.18 -0.41
CA LEU A 837 -6.00 7.39 -0.81
C LEU A 837 -6.34 6.25 0.17
N GLN A 838 -5.37 5.79 0.96
CA GLN A 838 -5.60 4.87 2.07
C GLN A 838 -6.40 5.55 3.18
N ASP A 839 -6.09 6.80 3.53
CA ASP A 839 -6.83 7.57 4.53
C ASP A 839 -8.23 7.95 4.05
N TRP A 840 -8.38 8.28 2.76
CA TRP A 840 -9.71 8.45 2.17
C TRP A 840 -10.54 7.17 2.33
N THR A 841 -9.93 5.99 2.14
CA THR A 841 -10.61 4.70 2.31
C THR A 841 -11.04 4.48 3.77
N ILE A 842 -10.24 4.93 4.75
CA ILE A 842 -10.59 4.89 6.17
C ILE A 842 -11.73 5.86 6.47
N LEU A 843 -11.63 7.11 6.00
CA LEU A 843 -12.61 8.17 6.22
C LEU A 843 -13.98 7.84 5.59
N ASN A 844 -13.99 7.24 4.40
CA ASN A 844 -15.20 6.88 3.66
C ASN A 844 -15.96 5.68 4.27
N VAL A 845 -15.34 4.94 5.19
CA VAL A 845 -15.97 3.80 5.90
C VAL A 845 -16.46 4.20 7.31
N ALA A 846 -16.02 5.35 7.82
CA ALA A 846 -16.27 5.84 9.17
C ALA A 846 -17.67 6.46 9.39
#